data_AF-A0A431ML96-F1
#
_entry.id   AF-A0A431ML96-F1
#
_cell.length_a   1.000
_cell.length_b   1.000
_cell.length_c   1.000
_cell.angle_alpha   90.00
_cell.angle_beta   90.00
_cell.angle_gamma   90.00
#
_symmetry.space_group_name_H-M   'P 1'
#
loop_
_entity.id
_entity.type
_entity.pdbx_description
1 polymer ?
#
loop_
_entity_poly.entity_id
_entity_poly.type
_entity_poly.pdbx_seq_one_letter_code
_entity_poly.pdbx_strand_id
1 'polypeptide(L)'
;MNFIKRYSNLFLLLCLSISLLAQKKPAPAKEDAKDAFQSSLLNNLKLRSVGPAITSGRIADIAVNPNNHNEYYVGAAAGGVWKTSNAGITFEPIFDGEGSFSIGCIAIDPTNTNVVWVGTGENNNQRVVAYGDGIYKSEDGGKSFKNMGLKESQHIGRIAIDPTNSDIVYVAAYGPLWNDGGERGIYKTTDGGKTWKQVLNVSEHTGFNEVMVDPRYPNIVYAAAHQRQRKVFTYIGGGPESALYKSTDGGVTWNKMMNGLPSGDIGRIGLNYSPANPDVLYCVVEATDGKGGTFKSTDRGASWEKQSGYYSSGNYYNKIFCDPKDVNKIFVMNSYMVVSKDGGKNFSNVGEKSKHIDNHVIWIDPSNTDHYLVGCDGGVYESVDGGENWDFKQNLPVTQFYKVATDNGFPFYHIHGGTQDNFSIGGPSKTLSANGIMNSDWYFTSIGDGFQSVVDQEDPNIVYAESQYGGLNRYDRKSGEFFFIQPQEQEGEAAYRWNWDAPLQISKYDNKRLYFGANKLFRSDDRGNTWKVISGDLTRQLDRNKLQVMGKVWSVDAVAKNQSTDVYGQTTTIAENKFDENTLYVGTDDGLIQITTDGGKTWTKIDNIAGVPERTYVNQIVASQHDKNTVYVTFNHHRYGDFHPYIYKTTDGGKTWKAIQNNLPERGTAYCIAEDHINPNLLFTGTEFGVYCSIDGGQKWVQLKGGLPTIAVKDITIQKRENDLLLATFGRGFYVLDDYTPLRNLKREDLDKPATIYPIKDAWMYVQSLPLGVRGKGFQGENFFTTPNPKVGAVFTYYLKDDIKTIKEKRRDAEKEKIKKGEAPYYPSIDSLRMEDEQPAPHLLFTVTDENNNVVRRIKAPAKKGLNRIVWDFRYAPFGPVDLTPFDESFVFSSQETGYMALPGNYKVSLSKFEDGVYTELVAPQPFKCMALNTASLPATDKKALDDFSKKVAELRRVTAAADEYRSELVNKLKYIKQAVIETPKLTTDVSKTIAAIEKRLNWINKEMNGDATLAKREFESLPGINGRIGYIIGALWSTTAAPSTTQVNNYSIAAKQFTPVYNELKAVAEEVKKLEDTLEKSNAPYTPGRLPEWKGN
;
A
#
# COMPACT_ATOMS: atom_id res chain seq x y z
N MET A 1 52.44 -3.41 66.73
CA MET A 1 52.89 -4.47 67.66
C MET A 1 52.47 -5.81 67.08
N ASN A 2 53.41 -6.48 66.41
CA ASN A 2 53.66 -7.92 66.16
C ASN A 2 52.57 -8.97 66.52
N PHE A 3 52.24 -10.06 65.78
CA PHE A 3 52.99 -10.98 64.89
C PHE A 3 52.00 -11.79 63.94
N ILE A 4 52.30 -11.84 62.63
CA ILE A 4 52.43 -12.99 61.66
C ILE A 4 51.43 -14.18 61.56
N LYS A 5 50.94 -14.35 60.30
CA LYS A 5 50.63 -15.52 59.40
C LYS A 5 49.70 -16.71 59.77
N ARG A 6 48.70 -16.86 58.87
CA ARG A 6 48.10 -18.04 58.19
C ARG A 6 48.44 -19.46 58.69
N TYR A 7 47.39 -20.29 58.86
CA TYR A 7 47.44 -21.73 58.57
C TYR A 7 46.12 -22.24 57.94
N SER A 8 46.30 -23.20 57.02
CA SER A 8 45.31 -23.84 56.16
C SER A 8 44.82 -25.19 56.72
N ASN A 9 43.60 -25.54 56.32
CA ASN A 9 43.01 -26.87 56.12
C ASN A 9 42.93 -27.85 57.31
N LEU A 10 41.72 -28.35 57.63
CA LEU A 10 41.20 -29.66 57.19
C LEU A 10 39.91 -30.05 57.96
N PHE A 11 38.83 -30.28 57.20
CA PHE A 11 37.86 -31.40 57.32
C PHE A 11 37.76 -32.16 58.68
N LEU A 12 36.56 -32.21 59.30
CA LEU A 12 35.71 -33.42 59.41
C LEU A 12 34.49 -33.21 60.36
N LEU A 13 33.29 -33.48 59.83
CA LEU A 13 32.16 -34.21 60.43
C LEU A 13 31.56 -33.79 61.80
N LEU A 14 30.29 -33.34 61.78
CA LEU A 14 29.26 -33.96 62.62
C LEU A 14 27.88 -34.03 61.91
N CYS A 15 27.45 -35.28 61.73
CA CYS A 15 26.14 -35.88 61.42
C CYS A 15 24.93 -35.29 62.20
N LEU A 16 23.64 -35.51 61.92
CA LEU A 16 22.83 -36.24 60.92
C LEU A 16 21.36 -35.79 61.14
N SER A 17 20.62 -35.39 60.09
CA SER A 17 19.16 -35.62 59.97
C SER A 17 18.72 -35.22 58.56
N ILE A 18 18.77 -36.18 57.63
CA ILE A 18 18.32 -36.02 56.24
C ILE A 18 16.97 -36.72 56.10
N SER A 19 15.92 -35.92 55.89
CA SER A 19 14.63 -36.39 55.41
C SER A 19 14.68 -36.56 53.89
N LEU A 20 14.31 -37.76 53.43
CA LEU A 20 14.12 -38.11 52.03
C LEU A 20 13.03 -37.23 51.39
N LEU A 21 13.44 -36.32 50.49
CA LEU A 21 12.58 -35.76 49.45
C LEU A 21 13.15 -36.15 48.09
N ALA A 22 12.43 -37.05 47.41
CA ALA A 22 12.70 -37.44 46.05
C ALA A 22 12.71 -36.22 45.12
N GLN A 23 13.84 -35.97 44.46
CA GLN A 23 13.93 -35.01 43.36
C GLN A 23 13.06 -35.50 42.20
N LYS A 24 11.85 -34.94 42.05
CA LYS A 24 11.18 -34.90 40.75
C LYS A 24 12.06 -34.05 39.82
N LYS A 25 12.64 -34.68 38.80
CA LYS A 25 13.18 -33.96 37.64
C LYS A 25 12.12 -32.94 37.18
N PRO A 26 12.48 -31.69 36.88
CA PRO A 26 11.55 -30.77 36.26
C PRO A 26 11.07 -31.43 34.96
N ALA A 27 9.75 -31.60 34.84
CA ALA A 27 9.16 -32.03 33.58
C ALA A 27 9.66 -31.05 32.49
N PRO A 28 10.05 -31.54 31.30
CA PRO A 28 10.31 -30.64 30.20
C PRO A 28 9.09 -29.73 30.05
N ALA A 29 9.33 -28.42 30.02
CA ALA A 29 8.29 -27.46 29.70
C ALA A 29 7.57 -27.98 28.45
N LYS A 30 6.26 -28.21 28.54
CA LYS A 30 5.46 -28.42 27.34
C LYS A 30 5.76 -27.22 26.46
N GLU A 31 6.32 -27.45 25.28
CA GLU A 31 6.25 -26.45 24.21
C GLU A 31 4.77 -26.08 24.10
N ASP A 32 4.41 -24.85 24.47
CA ASP A 32 3.08 -24.33 24.21
C ASP A 32 2.81 -24.53 22.72
N ALA A 33 1.73 -25.25 22.40
CA ALA A 33 1.32 -25.43 21.02
C ALA A 33 1.26 -24.04 20.37
N LYS A 34 2.05 -23.81 19.30
CA LYS A 34 2.07 -22.54 18.59
C LYS A 34 0.62 -22.16 18.22
N ASP A 35 0.11 -21.09 18.81
CA ASP A 35 -1.24 -20.61 18.55
C ASP A 35 -1.41 -20.38 17.04
N ALA A 36 -2.39 -21.03 16.41
CA ALA A 36 -2.61 -21.01 14.97
C ALA A 36 -3.13 -19.67 14.44
N PHE A 37 -3.68 -18.80 15.30
CA PHE A 37 -4.13 -17.46 14.93
C PHE A 37 -2.95 -16.47 14.91
N GLN A 38 -2.27 -16.38 13.77
CA GLN A 38 -1.09 -15.53 13.53
C GLN A 38 -1.17 -14.85 12.16
N SER A 39 -0.32 -13.86 11.89
CA SER A 39 -0.39 -13.06 10.66
C SER A 39 -0.32 -13.89 9.38
N SER A 40 0.45 -14.98 9.38
CA SER A 40 0.54 -15.89 8.23
C SER A 40 -0.80 -16.50 7.82
N LEU A 41 -1.73 -16.68 8.76
CA LEU A 41 -3.09 -17.16 8.50
C LEU A 41 -3.89 -16.16 7.66
N LEU A 42 -3.65 -14.86 7.87
CA LEU A 42 -4.45 -13.76 7.32
C LEU A 42 -3.84 -13.14 6.05
N ASN A 43 -2.65 -13.57 5.62
CA ASN A 43 -1.91 -12.95 4.50
C ASN A 43 -2.66 -12.89 3.16
N ASN A 44 -3.64 -13.77 2.90
CA ASN A 44 -4.43 -13.71 1.67
C ASN A 44 -5.71 -12.86 1.79
N LEU A 45 -5.99 -12.30 2.98
CA LEU A 45 -6.90 -11.17 3.11
C LEU A 45 -6.14 -9.91 2.71
N LYS A 46 -6.16 -9.61 1.41
CA LYS A 46 -5.39 -8.51 0.85
C LYS A 46 -6.12 -7.18 1.02
N LEU A 47 -5.44 -6.24 1.67
CA LEU A 47 -5.71 -4.81 1.62
C LEU A 47 -5.33 -4.32 0.23
N ARG A 48 -6.27 -3.67 -0.44
CA ARG A 48 -6.13 -3.15 -1.80
C ARG A 48 -5.91 -1.64 -1.74
N SER A 49 -4.84 -1.16 -2.34
CA SER A 49 -4.61 0.27 -2.54
C SER A 49 -5.68 0.85 -3.47
N VAL A 50 -6.26 1.98 -3.08
CA VAL A 50 -7.27 2.73 -3.85
C VAL A 50 -6.67 4.03 -4.42
N GLY A 51 -5.45 4.39 -4.01
CA GLY A 51 -4.79 5.64 -4.38
C GLY A 51 -5.26 6.80 -3.48
N PRO A 52 -5.35 8.05 -4.00
CA PRO A 52 -4.99 8.49 -5.36
C PRO A 52 -3.48 8.77 -5.53
N ALA A 53 -3.09 9.18 -6.75
CA ALA A 53 -1.79 9.79 -7.04
C ALA A 53 -1.91 11.25 -7.55
N ILE A 54 -3.12 11.82 -7.56
CA ILE A 54 -3.45 13.13 -8.17
C ILE A 54 -2.66 14.31 -7.58
N THR A 55 -2.28 14.23 -6.31
CA THR A 55 -1.44 15.24 -5.62
C THR A 55 -0.09 14.68 -5.16
N SER A 56 0.13 13.37 -5.27
CA SER A 56 1.28 12.66 -4.68
C SER A 56 1.49 13.05 -3.20
N GLY A 57 2.74 13.15 -2.72
CA GLY A 57 3.09 13.54 -1.36
C GLY A 57 4.57 13.90 -1.24
N ARG A 58 5.04 14.16 0.00
CA ARG A 58 6.35 14.77 0.23
C ARG A 58 7.54 13.91 -0.17
N ILE A 59 8.42 14.50 -0.99
CA ILE A 59 9.71 13.93 -1.40
C ILE A 59 10.85 14.60 -0.63
N ALA A 60 11.57 13.82 0.16
CA ALA A 60 12.68 14.32 0.99
C ALA A 60 14.01 14.40 0.23
N ASP A 61 14.23 13.45 -0.69
CA ASP A 61 15.49 13.32 -1.43
C ASP A 61 15.34 12.61 -2.78
N ILE A 62 16.24 12.90 -3.72
CA ILE A 62 16.32 12.28 -5.05
C ILE A 62 17.79 11.97 -5.34
N ALA A 63 18.07 10.71 -5.73
CA ALA A 63 19.39 10.30 -6.17
C ALA A 63 19.34 9.78 -7.61
N VAL A 64 20.02 10.48 -8.52
CA VAL A 64 20.06 10.16 -9.96
C VAL A 64 21.35 9.42 -10.29
N ASN A 65 21.25 8.35 -11.08
CA ASN A 65 22.41 7.59 -11.53
C ASN A 65 23.26 8.45 -12.49
N PRO A 66 24.53 8.74 -12.15
CA PRO A 66 25.38 9.64 -12.96
C PRO A 66 25.76 9.07 -14.33
N ASN A 67 25.59 7.75 -14.54
CA ASN A 67 25.88 7.09 -15.81
C ASN A 67 24.63 6.90 -16.69
N ASN A 68 23.43 7.13 -16.13
CA ASN A 68 22.14 6.99 -16.82
C ASN A 68 21.06 7.80 -16.10
N HIS A 69 20.80 9.04 -16.55
CA HIS A 69 19.82 9.93 -15.91
C HIS A 69 18.35 9.43 -15.98
N ASN A 70 18.07 8.41 -16.79
CA ASN A 70 16.75 7.76 -16.79
C ASN A 70 16.53 6.84 -15.58
N GLU A 71 17.60 6.48 -14.86
CA GLU A 71 17.54 5.70 -13.62
C GLU A 71 17.75 6.62 -12.41
N TYR A 72 16.74 6.68 -11.53
CA TYR A 72 16.83 7.43 -10.28
C TYR A 72 15.95 6.84 -9.17
N TYR A 73 16.30 7.21 -7.95
CA TYR A 73 15.64 6.81 -6.72
C TYR A 73 14.98 8.03 -6.07
N VAL A 74 13.77 7.83 -5.57
CA VAL A 74 12.96 8.85 -4.90
C VAL A 74 12.73 8.42 -3.46
N GLY A 75 13.17 9.24 -2.51
CA GLY A 75 12.95 9.03 -1.08
C GLY A 75 11.73 9.83 -0.62
N ALA A 76 10.62 9.15 -0.35
CA ALA A 76 9.45 9.80 0.23
C ALA A 76 9.68 10.04 1.74
N ALA A 77 9.33 11.24 2.23
CA ALA A 77 9.44 11.55 3.66
C ALA A 77 8.65 10.55 4.53
N ALA A 78 7.51 10.10 4.00
CA ALA A 78 6.80 8.91 4.42
C ALA A 78 6.25 8.21 3.17
N GLY A 79 6.59 6.94 2.97
CA GLY A 79 6.15 6.16 1.78
C GLY A 79 7.24 5.31 1.12
N GLY A 80 8.41 5.17 1.76
CA GLY A 80 9.50 4.30 1.32
C GLY A 80 10.37 4.89 0.19
N VAL A 81 11.14 4.01 -0.45
CA VAL A 81 11.98 4.36 -1.59
C VAL A 81 11.38 3.78 -2.86
N TRP A 82 11.34 4.62 -3.90
CA TRP A 82 10.85 4.27 -5.22
C TRP A 82 11.97 4.37 -6.25
N LYS A 83 11.99 3.47 -7.22
CA LYS A 83 12.94 3.48 -8.32
C LYS A 83 12.21 3.65 -9.65
N THR A 84 12.83 4.39 -10.56
CA THR A 84 12.52 4.32 -11.99
C THR A 84 13.78 3.97 -12.77
N SER A 85 13.61 3.35 -13.92
CA SER A 85 14.67 3.08 -14.91
C SER A 85 14.34 3.66 -16.29
N ASN A 86 13.25 4.44 -16.39
CA ASN A 86 12.70 4.97 -17.63
C ASN A 86 12.19 6.41 -17.46
N ALA A 87 12.93 7.24 -16.73
CA ALA A 87 12.66 8.67 -16.53
C ALA A 87 11.27 8.97 -15.91
N GLY A 88 10.79 8.10 -15.03
CA GLY A 88 9.53 8.31 -14.31
C GLY A 88 8.26 7.91 -15.08
N ILE A 89 8.40 7.28 -16.25
CA ILE A 89 7.24 6.66 -16.94
C ILE A 89 6.59 5.60 -16.02
N THR A 90 7.41 4.84 -15.30
CA THR A 90 6.95 3.94 -14.22
C THR A 90 7.83 4.05 -12.98
N PHE A 91 7.22 3.87 -11.81
CA PHE A 91 7.89 3.78 -10.52
C PHE A 91 7.62 2.43 -9.85
N GLU A 92 8.68 1.81 -9.31
CA GLU A 92 8.61 0.57 -8.54
C GLU A 92 8.94 0.86 -7.07
N PRO A 93 8.10 0.46 -6.11
CA PRO A 93 8.45 0.55 -4.70
C PRO A 93 9.47 -0.55 -4.37
N ILE A 94 10.64 -0.15 -3.87
CA ILE A 94 11.75 -1.08 -3.59
C ILE A 94 12.05 -1.24 -2.09
N PHE A 95 11.25 -0.60 -1.23
CA PHE A 95 11.47 -0.54 0.23
C PHE A 95 10.26 -0.99 1.06
N ASP A 96 9.21 -1.51 0.42
CA ASP A 96 7.91 -1.82 1.06
C ASP A 96 8.00 -2.90 2.17
N GLY A 97 9.05 -3.73 2.15
CA GLY A 97 9.28 -4.82 3.10
C GLY A 97 10.27 -4.52 4.23
N GLU A 98 10.88 -3.34 4.23
CA GLU A 98 11.90 -2.96 5.22
C GLU A 98 11.29 -2.45 6.53
N GLY A 99 12.13 -2.27 7.57
CA GLY A 99 11.69 -1.91 8.92
C GLY A 99 11.17 -0.48 9.09
N SER A 100 11.41 0.38 8.10
CA SER A 100 10.99 1.79 8.10
C SER A 100 10.38 2.17 6.75
N PHE A 101 9.47 3.15 6.78
CA PHE A 101 8.88 3.78 5.60
C PHE A 101 9.22 5.27 5.48
N SER A 102 9.87 5.84 6.50
CA SER A 102 10.29 7.24 6.50
C SER A 102 11.72 7.35 6.02
N ILE A 103 11.95 8.21 5.02
CA ILE A 103 13.25 8.37 4.37
C ILE A 103 13.77 9.80 4.60
N GLY A 104 15.04 9.92 5.01
CA GLY A 104 15.72 11.19 5.21
C GLY A 104 16.70 11.54 4.09
N CYS A 105 17.41 10.53 3.55
CA CYS A 105 18.33 10.72 2.42
C CYS A 105 18.63 9.42 1.68
N ILE A 106 19.11 9.54 0.44
CA ILE A 106 19.57 8.44 -0.42
C ILE A 106 20.93 8.84 -1.01
N ALA A 107 21.89 7.91 -1.00
CA ALA A 107 23.19 8.11 -1.64
C ALA A 107 23.51 6.93 -2.56
N ILE A 108 23.89 7.23 -3.81
CA ILE A 108 24.44 6.26 -4.75
C ILE A 108 25.96 6.33 -4.64
N ASP A 109 26.61 5.18 -4.60
CA ASP A 109 28.07 5.12 -4.63
C ASP A 109 28.61 5.63 -5.99
N PRO A 110 29.50 6.64 -5.99
CA PRO A 110 30.01 7.23 -7.23
C PRO A 110 30.89 6.28 -8.06
N THR A 111 31.43 5.22 -7.44
CA THR A 111 32.30 4.23 -8.09
C THR A 111 31.55 2.96 -8.51
N ASN A 112 30.38 2.69 -7.92
CA ASN A 112 29.54 1.54 -8.25
C ASN A 112 28.06 1.85 -8.05
N THR A 113 27.36 2.19 -9.13
CA THR A 113 25.95 2.63 -9.07
C THR A 113 24.95 1.54 -8.65
N ASN A 114 25.39 0.28 -8.45
CA ASN A 114 24.55 -0.76 -7.82
C ASN A 114 24.52 -0.64 -6.29
N VAL A 115 25.48 0.06 -5.69
CA VAL A 115 25.53 0.29 -4.25
C VAL A 115 24.71 1.52 -3.91
N VAL A 116 23.61 1.31 -3.19
CA VAL A 116 22.68 2.37 -2.78
C VAL A 116 22.55 2.35 -1.26
N TRP A 117 22.77 3.50 -0.63
CA TRP A 117 22.58 3.71 0.78
C TRP A 117 21.30 4.52 1.02
N VAL A 118 20.51 4.10 2.01
CA VAL A 118 19.26 4.76 2.40
C VAL A 118 19.34 5.11 3.87
N GLY A 119 19.25 6.40 4.19
CA GLY A 119 19.09 6.89 5.56
C GLY A 119 17.63 7.05 5.90
N THR A 120 17.15 6.35 6.93
CA THR A 120 15.75 6.38 7.33
C THR A 120 15.46 7.47 8.38
N GLY A 121 14.20 7.88 8.44
CA GLY A 121 13.70 8.97 9.25
C GLY A 121 13.88 10.32 8.59
N GLU A 122 12.78 10.99 8.28
CA GLU A 122 12.77 12.32 7.65
C GLU A 122 13.65 13.30 8.44
N ASN A 123 14.52 14.03 7.74
CA ASN A 123 15.49 14.95 8.37
C ASN A 123 14.96 16.38 8.59
N ASN A 124 13.64 16.56 8.60
CA ASN A 124 12.97 17.81 8.95
C ASN A 124 12.60 17.86 10.45
N ASN A 125 12.27 19.05 10.95
CA ASN A 125 12.00 19.29 12.38
C ASN A 125 10.50 19.45 12.71
N GLN A 126 9.65 18.92 11.83
CA GLN A 126 8.22 19.21 11.77
C GLN A 126 7.36 18.53 12.84
N ARG A 127 6.09 18.94 12.94
CA ARG A 127 5.15 18.50 13.99
C ARG A 127 4.61 17.08 13.78
N VAL A 128 4.61 16.63 12.52
CA VAL A 128 4.20 15.29 12.09
C VAL A 128 5.36 14.64 11.31
N VAL A 129 6.49 14.47 11.98
CA VAL A 129 7.66 13.79 11.42
C VAL A 129 7.61 12.29 11.75
N ALA A 130 7.85 11.45 10.75
CA ALA A 130 8.03 10.02 10.97
C ALA A 130 9.50 9.70 11.31
N TYR A 131 9.71 8.67 12.13
CA TYR A 131 11.03 8.23 12.56
C TYR A 131 11.44 6.94 11.82
N GLY A 132 12.73 6.79 11.59
CA GLY A 132 13.33 5.62 10.99
C GLY A 132 14.05 4.71 11.99
N ASP A 133 14.65 3.65 11.47
CA ASP A 133 15.40 2.65 12.23
C ASP A 133 16.84 2.47 11.71
N GLY A 134 17.44 3.58 11.25
CA GLY A 134 18.85 3.69 10.92
C GLY A 134 19.12 3.73 9.42
N ILE A 135 20.16 3.02 8.99
CA ILE A 135 20.66 3.06 7.61
C ILE A 135 20.58 1.70 6.94
N TYR A 136 20.31 1.69 5.64
CA TYR A 136 20.23 0.48 4.83
C TYR A 136 21.21 0.57 3.65
N LYS A 137 21.75 -0.59 3.26
CA LYS A 137 22.60 -0.74 2.08
C LYS A 137 21.99 -1.78 1.14
N SER A 138 21.90 -1.43 -0.13
CA SER A 138 21.72 -2.37 -1.24
C SER A 138 23.03 -2.46 -2.03
N GLU A 139 23.33 -3.66 -2.54
CA GLU A 139 24.47 -3.91 -3.44
C GLU A 139 24.03 -4.38 -4.83
N ASP A 140 22.71 -4.37 -5.09
CA ASP A 140 22.07 -4.91 -6.29
C ASP A 140 21.09 -3.93 -6.96
N GLY A 141 21.33 -2.62 -6.75
CA GLY A 141 20.55 -1.55 -7.36
C GLY A 141 19.13 -1.43 -6.79
N GLY A 142 18.95 -1.78 -5.52
CA GLY A 142 17.70 -1.67 -4.76
C GLY A 142 16.81 -2.92 -4.77
N LYS A 143 17.29 -4.08 -5.22
CA LYS A 143 16.47 -5.31 -5.21
C LYS A 143 16.41 -5.95 -3.83
N SER A 144 17.45 -5.77 -3.03
CA SER A 144 17.50 -6.18 -1.63
C SER A 144 18.27 -5.17 -0.79
N PHE A 145 17.89 -5.05 0.48
CA PHE A 145 18.53 -4.17 1.45
C PHE A 145 18.95 -4.93 2.71
N LYS A 146 19.97 -4.40 3.36
CA LYS A 146 20.41 -4.82 4.69
C LYS A 146 20.48 -3.60 5.60
N ASN A 147 19.84 -3.68 6.77
CA ASN A 147 20.02 -2.67 7.82
C ASN A 147 21.45 -2.74 8.39
N MET A 148 22.16 -1.62 8.34
CA MET A 148 23.58 -1.48 8.67
C MET A 148 23.83 -0.79 10.03
N GLY A 149 22.80 -0.60 10.86
CA GLY A 149 22.92 0.00 12.19
C GLY A 149 22.38 1.43 12.29
N LEU A 150 22.79 2.15 13.34
CA LEU A 150 22.29 3.49 13.69
C LEU A 150 20.78 3.57 13.99
N LYS A 151 20.24 2.51 14.61
CA LYS A 151 18.79 2.30 14.83
C LYS A 151 18.15 3.29 15.81
N GLU A 152 18.96 3.85 16.70
CA GLU A 152 18.55 4.82 17.72
C GLU A 152 18.82 6.27 17.28
N SER A 153 19.33 6.48 16.05
CA SER A 153 19.44 7.82 15.47
C SER A 153 18.06 8.41 15.17
N GLN A 154 17.08 7.57 14.84
CA GLN A 154 15.71 7.93 14.41
C GLN A 154 15.61 8.78 13.14
N HIS A 155 16.55 9.68 12.90
CA HIS A 155 16.63 10.56 11.74
C HIS A 155 18.06 10.58 11.23
N ILE A 156 18.25 10.27 9.95
CA ILE A 156 19.54 10.36 9.27
C ILE A 156 19.54 11.62 8.41
N GLY A 157 20.45 12.54 8.70
CA GLY A 157 20.56 13.82 8.00
C GLY A 157 21.06 13.65 6.57
N ARG A 158 22.23 13.03 6.43
CA ARG A 158 22.93 12.84 5.15
C ARG A 158 23.91 11.68 5.21
N ILE A 159 24.16 11.05 4.07
CA ILE A 159 25.19 10.03 3.87
C ILE A 159 26.19 10.57 2.84
N ALA A 160 27.49 10.50 3.13
CA ALA A 160 28.57 10.87 2.22
C ALA A 160 29.53 9.70 2.04
N ILE A 161 29.77 9.32 0.79
CA ILE A 161 30.62 8.20 0.40
C ILE A 161 31.95 8.77 -0.10
N ASP A 162 33.06 8.18 0.33
CA ASP A 162 34.37 8.53 -0.19
C ASP A 162 34.45 8.21 -1.69
N PRO A 163 34.75 9.19 -2.56
CA PRO A 163 34.76 8.99 -4.02
C PRO A 163 35.89 8.06 -4.50
N THR A 164 36.83 7.72 -3.63
CA THR A 164 37.97 6.84 -3.95
C THR A 164 37.85 5.45 -3.32
N ASN A 165 36.91 5.24 -2.39
CA ASN A 165 36.74 3.97 -1.69
C ASN A 165 35.32 3.78 -1.13
N SER A 166 34.54 2.90 -1.75
CA SER A 166 33.18 2.49 -1.35
C SER A 166 33.03 2.02 0.10
N ASP A 167 34.09 1.52 0.74
CA ASP A 167 34.02 1.03 2.12
C ASP A 167 34.07 2.16 3.15
N ILE A 168 34.48 3.36 2.74
CA ILE A 168 34.57 4.55 3.59
C ILE A 168 33.31 5.39 3.39
N VAL A 169 32.47 5.42 4.42
CA VAL A 169 31.21 6.16 4.42
C VAL A 169 31.10 6.97 5.71
N TYR A 170 30.63 8.20 5.59
CA TYR A 170 30.29 9.08 6.71
C TYR A 170 28.78 9.28 6.76
N VAL A 171 28.22 9.27 7.98
CA VAL A 171 26.80 9.47 8.21
C VAL A 171 26.61 10.59 9.22
N ALA A 172 25.81 11.58 8.83
CA ALA A 172 25.30 12.59 9.73
C ALA A 172 24.09 12.03 10.49
N ALA A 173 24.32 11.51 11.69
CA ALA A 173 23.30 11.03 12.59
C ALA A 173 22.70 12.24 13.33
N TYR A 174 21.46 12.56 12.98
CA TYR A 174 20.79 13.76 13.49
C TYR A 174 20.22 13.53 14.89
N GLY A 175 19.93 12.28 15.23
CA GLY A 175 19.35 11.87 16.49
C GLY A 175 17.84 12.17 16.62
N PRO A 176 17.25 11.71 17.74
CA PRO A 176 15.83 11.91 18.04
C PRO A 176 15.40 13.40 17.98
N LEU A 177 14.22 13.70 17.47
CA LEU A 177 13.65 15.05 17.57
C LEU A 177 12.94 15.26 18.92
N TRP A 178 12.26 14.23 19.40
CA TRP A 178 11.32 14.30 20.52
C TRP A 178 11.96 14.00 21.88
N ASN A 179 13.21 13.58 21.92
CA ASN A 179 13.94 13.32 23.16
C ASN A 179 15.43 13.65 23.05
N ASP A 180 16.09 13.74 24.19
CA ASP A 180 17.53 13.78 24.34
C ASP A 180 18.18 12.41 24.10
N GLY A 181 19.51 12.40 23.93
CA GLY A 181 20.29 11.18 23.72
C GLY A 181 20.12 10.59 22.32
N GLY A 182 20.12 9.25 22.24
CA GLY A 182 20.13 8.49 20.99
C GLY A 182 21.47 8.53 20.27
N GLU A 183 21.52 7.97 19.06
CA GLU A 183 22.73 8.05 18.22
C GLU A 183 22.76 9.40 17.50
N ARG A 184 23.58 10.33 18.03
CA ARG A 184 23.88 11.65 17.43
C ARG A 184 25.34 11.72 17.03
N GLY A 185 25.67 12.53 16.03
CA GLY A 185 27.07 12.78 15.66
C GLY A 185 27.39 12.49 14.20
N ILE A 186 28.68 12.56 13.87
CA ILE A 186 29.20 12.00 12.61
C ILE A 186 29.72 10.60 12.91
N TYR A 187 29.19 9.61 12.19
CA TYR A 187 29.66 8.24 12.23
C TYR A 187 30.44 7.93 10.96
N LYS A 188 31.52 7.15 11.09
CA LYS A 188 32.36 6.69 10.00
C LYS A 188 32.47 5.18 10.01
N THR A 189 32.35 4.56 8.84
CA THR A 189 32.78 3.19 8.57
C THR A 189 34.01 3.21 7.67
N THR A 190 34.83 2.16 7.75
CA THR A 190 35.89 1.86 6.77
C THR A 190 35.83 0.40 6.28
N ASP A 191 34.72 -0.31 6.54
CA ASP A 191 34.51 -1.72 6.18
C ASP A 191 33.17 -1.96 5.46
N GLY A 192 32.64 -0.91 4.81
CA GLY A 192 31.38 -0.97 4.07
C GLY A 192 30.13 -1.02 4.95
N GLY A 193 30.22 -0.52 6.19
CA GLY A 193 29.14 -0.33 7.17
C GLY A 193 28.90 -1.51 8.09
N LYS A 194 29.85 -2.45 8.19
CA LYS A 194 29.76 -3.56 9.15
C LYS A 194 30.01 -3.03 10.57
N THR A 195 30.87 -2.03 10.71
CA THR A 195 31.12 -1.34 11.98
C THR A 195 31.11 0.17 11.81
N TRP A 196 30.68 0.88 12.86
CA TRP A 196 30.58 2.33 12.88
C TRP A 196 31.35 2.91 14.05
N LYS A 197 32.18 3.93 13.78
CA LYS A 197 32.87 4.73 14.78
C LYS A 197 32.27 6.13 14.81
N GLN A 198 31.82 6.58 15.97
CA GLN A 198 31.47 7.99 16.19
C GLN A 198 32.75 8.83 16.16
N VAL A 199 32.90 9.68 15.15
CA VAL A 199 34.11 10.50 14.90
C VAL A 199 33.93 11.97 15.27
N LEU A 200 32.68 12.42 15.46
CA LEU A 200 32.36 13.74 16.00
C LEU A 200 31.07 13.68 16.82
N ASN A 201 31.09 14.25 18.02
CA ASN A 201 29.95 14.37 18.92
C ASN A 201 29.97 15.75 19.59
N VAL A 202 28.80 16.28 19.95
CA VAL A 202 28.68 17.57 20.65
C VAL A 202 28.00 17.40 22.01
N SER A 203 26.74 16.96 22.03
CA SER A 203 25.96 16.74 23.25
C SER A 203 24.77 15.80 22.98
N GLU A 204 24.00 15.49 24.03
CA GLU A 204 22.75 14.72 23.92
C GLU A 204 21.59 15.48 23.24
N HIS A 205 21.74 16.78 22.97
CA HIS A 205 20.74 17.63 22.31
C HIS A 205 21.16 18.09 20.91
N THR A 206 22.37 17.74 20.48
CA THR A 206 22.99 18.28 19.26
C THR A 206 23.45 17.16 18.34
N GLY A 207 22.75 16.99 17.22
CA GLY A 207 23.10 16.07 16.15
C GLY A 207 23.59 16.80 14.90
N PHE A 208 23.70 16.08 13.79
CA PHE A 208 24.21 16.63 12.53
C PHE A 208 23.21 16.42 11.39
N ASN A 209 22.96 17.47 10.60
CA ASN A 209 22.10 17.38 9.41
C ASN A 209 22.88 17.24 8.11
N GLU A 210 24.11 17.76 8.03
CA GLU A 210 24.98 17.65 6.85
C GLU A 210 26.29 16.95 7.19
N VAL A 211 26.74 16.14 6.24
CA VAL A 211 28.13 15.70 6.11
C VAL A 211 28.51 15.66 4.64
N MET A 212 29.71 16.14 4.31
CA MET A 212 30.23 16.15 2.93
C MET A 212 31.72 15.83 2.91
N VAL A 213 32.15 15.17 1.85
CA VAL A 213 33.55 14.85 1.57
C VAL A 213 33.99 15.67 0.36
N ASP A 214 35.16 16.32 0.40
CA ASP A 214 35.69 17.01 -0.78
C ASP A 214 35.99 15.97 -1.88
N PRO A 215 35.44 16.13 -3.10
CA PRO A 215 35.55 15.11 -4.14
C PRO A 215 36.98 14.90 -4.66
N ARG A 216 37.89 15.83 -4.40
CA ARG A 216 39.30 15.79 -4.83
C ARG A 216 40.22 15.30 -3.71
N TYR A 217 39.86 15.63 -2.47
CA TYR A 217 40.67 15.38 -1.27
C TYR A 217 39.79 14.75 -0.18
N PRO A 218 39.57 13.42 -0.20
CA PRO A 218 38.58 12.78 0.66
C PRO A 218 38.92 12.77 2.17
N ASN A 219 40.14 13.17 2.53
CA ASN A 219 40.52 13.49 3.91
C ASN A 219 39.91 14.80 4.42
N ILE A 220 39.41 15.67 3.54
CA ILE A 220 38.71 16.88 3.90
C ILE A 220 37.22 16.58 4.02
N VAL A 221 36.70 16.70 5.25
CA VAL A 221 35.29 16.42 5.57
C VAL A 221 34.68 17.62 6.25
N TYR A 222 33.47 18.01 5.84
CA TYR A 222 32.71 19.11 6.42
C TYR A 222 31.44 18.56 7.09
N ALA A 223 31.03 19.16 8.21
CA ALA A 223 29.85 18.76 8.95
C ALA A 223 29.13 19.96 9.57
N ALA A 224 27.80 19.89 9.67
CA ALA A 224 26.96 20.91 10.29
C ALA A 224 26.22 20.33 11.50
N ALA A 225 26.57 20.82 12.70
CA ALA A 225 25.90 20.48 13.95
C ALA A 225 24.68 21.37 14.14
N HIS A 226 23.59 20.79 14.63
CA HIS A 226 22.35 21.50 14.92
C HIS A 226 21.74 21.02 16.24
N GLN A 227 21.68 21.95 17.20
CA GLN A 227 21.00 21.79 18.48
C GLN A 227 19.51 22.01 18.30
N ARG A 228 18.70 20.96 18.55
CA ARG A 228 17.24 21.04 18.42
C ARG A 228 16.53 20.10 19.37
N GLN A 229 15.34 20.48 19.81
CA GLN A 229 14.42 19.54 20.45
C GLN A 229 12.98 20.01 20.27
N ARG A 230 12.08 19.05 20.18
CA ARG A 230 10.65 19.28 20.12
C ARG A 230 9.92 18.51 21.21
N LYS A 231 8.83 19.09 21.69
CA LYS A 231 7.81 18.45 22.54
C LYS A 231 6.43 18.82 21.99
N VAL A 232 5.37 18.18 22.50
CA VAL A 232 3.99 18.49 22.07
C VAL A 232 3.70 19.99 22.11
N PHE A 233 4.19 20.66 23.17
CA PHE A 233 3.87 22.06 23.47
C PHE A 233 4.85 23.09 22.87
N THR A 234 6.02 22.71 22.34
CA THR A 234 7.01 23.68 21.83
C THR A 234 8.04 23.06 20.89
N TYR A 235 8.74 23.93 20.15
CA TYR A 235 9.91 23.62 19.34
C TYR A 235 11.02 24.62 19.66
N ILE A 236 12.25 24.13 19.82
CA ILE A 236 13.48 24.91 19.91
C ILE A 236 14.37 24.49 18.74
N GLY A 237 14.61 25.41 17.80
CA GLY A 237 15.26 25.14 16.52
C GLY A 237 16.68 25.68 16.41
N GLY A 238 17.36 25.89 17.53
CA GLY A 238 18.74 26.35 17.58
C GLY A 238 19.21 26.63 19.00
N GLY A 239 20.50 26.88 19.13
CA GLY A 239 21.15 27.14 20.41
C GLY A 239 22.67 27.31 20.26
N PRO A 240 23.40 27.43 21.38
CA PRO A 240 24.83 27.74 21.38
C PRO A 240 25.72 26.59 20.88
N GLU A 241 25.20 25.38 20.75
CA GLU A 241 25.99 24.19 20.37
C GLU A 241 26.02 23.91 18.86
N SER A 242 25.11 24.53 18.11
CA SER A 242 25.09 24.50 16.64
C SER A 242 26.37 25.16 16.08
N ALA A 243 27.01 24.54 15.08
CA ALA A 243 28.25 25.03 14.47
C ALA A 243 28.62 24.27 13.20
N LEU A 244 29.46 24.89 12.35
CA LEU A 244 30.16 24.21 11.26
C LEU A 244 31.50 23.65 11.71
N TYR A 245 31.84 22.45 11.23
CA TYR A 245 33.09 21.75 11.52
C TYR A 245 33.79 21.28 10.25
N LYS A 246 35.12 21.27 10.28
CA LYS A 246 35.97 20.69 9.24
C LYS A 246 37.05 19.80 9.82
N SER A 247 37.24 18.66 9.17
CA SER A 247 38.40 17.80 9.32
C SER A 247 39.26 17.90 8.07
N THR A 248 40.57 17.74 8.23
CA THR A 248 41.54 17.60 7.13
C THR A 248 42.32 16.29 7.20
N ASP A 249 41.93 15.39 8.09
CA ASP A 249 42.59 14.09 8.36
C ASP A 249 41.59 12.92 8.33
N GLY A 250 40.47 13.08 7.61
CA GLY A 250 39.48 12.03 7.43
C GLY A 250 38.62 11.77 8.68
N GLY A 251 38.36 12.81 9.47
CA GLY A 251 37.51 12.78 10.66
C GLY A 251 38.23 12.37 11.94
N VAL A 252 39.56 12.36 11.99
CA VAL A 252 40.30 12.06 13.22
C VAL A 252 40.28 13.27 14.16
N THR A 253 40.47 14.47 13.61
CA THR A 253 40.34 15.75 14.32
C THR A 253 39.39 16.70 13.58
N TRP A 254 38.75 17.59 14.33
CA TRP A 254 37.74 18.53 13.83
C TRP A 254 37.95 19.92 14.40
N ASN A 255 37.88 20.94 13.53
CA ASN A 255 37.98 22.35 13.89
C ASN A 255 36.67 23.06 13.56
N LYS A 256 36.23 23.99 14.44
CA LYS A 256 35.07 24.85 14.16
C LYS A 256 35.41 25.85 13.04
N MET A 257 34.47 26.07 12.12
CA MET A 257 34.59 27.00 10.98
C MET A 257 33.62 28.18 11.11
N MET A 258 33.73 28.93 12.21
CA MET A 258 32.76 29.97 12.55
C MET A 258 33.23 31.39 12.21
N ASN A 259 34.44 31.56 11.68
CA ASN A 259 34.99 32.87 11.37
C ASN A 259 34.19 33.58 10.27
N GLY A 260 33.56 34.71 10.61
CA GLY A 260 32.66 35.44 9.71
C GLY A 260 31.19 35.00 9.75
N LEU A 261 30.86 33.96 10.52
CA LEU A 261 29.48 33.54 10.80
C LEU A 261 28.94 34.21 12.10
N PRO A 262 27.61 34.19 12.34
CA PRO A 262 27.03 34.77 13.55
C PRO A 262 27.57 34.12 14.84
N SER A 263 27.81 34.94 15.88
CA SER A 263 28.41 34.53 17.16
C SER A 263 27.40 34.20 18.28
N GLY A 264 26.09 34.34 18.04
CA GLY A 264 25.01 33.99 18.98
C GLY A 264 24.43 32.59 18.76
N ASP A 265 23.25 32.34 19.32
CA ASP A 265 22.53 31.08 19.08
C ASP A 265 22.16 30.97 17.59
N ILE A 266 22.55 29.84 16.99
CA ILE A 266 22.29 29.54 15.59
C ILE A 266 21.45 28.27 15.45
N GLY A 267 20.58 28.27 14.45
CA GLY A 267 19.69 27.16 14.10
C GLY A 267 20.30 26.23 13.06
N ARG A 268 19.44 25.62 12.24
CA ARG A 268 19.87 24.71 11.17
C ARG A 268 20.77 25.43 10.18
N ILE A 269 21.82 24.74 9.71
CA ILE A 269 22.74 25.24 8.68
C ILE A 269 22.61 24.35 7.45
N GLY A 270 22.27 24.94 6.31
CA GLY A 270 22.42 24.29 5.01
C GLY A 270 23.82 24.58 4.48
N LEU A 271 24.55 23.55 4.04
CA LEU A 271 25.94 23.67 3.59
C LEU A 271 26.14 22.88 2.30
N ASN A 272 26.83 23.46 1.32
CA ASN A 272 27.26 22.75 0.12
C ASN A 272 28.56 23.32 -0.47
N TYR A 273 29.31 22.49 -1.19
CA TYR A 273 30.43 22.95 -2.03
C TYR A 273 29.94 23.17 -3.46
N SER A 274 30.61 24.07 -4.20
CA SER A 274 30.33 24.21 -5.64
C SER A 274 30.99 23.07 -6.43
N PRO A 275 30.26 22.24 -7.20
CA PRO A 275 30.89 21.26 -8.07
C PRO A 275 31.76 21.91 -9.16
N ALA A 276 31.42 23.13 -9.59
CA ALA A 276 32.22 23.91 -10.54
C ALA A 276 33.59 24.34 -9.97
N ASN A 277 33.68 24.54 -8.65
CA ASN A 277 34.94 24.76 -7.93
C ASN A 277 34.80 24.40 -6.43
N PRO A 278 35.28 23.21 -5.99
CA PRO A 278 35.10 22.77 -4.60
C PRO A 278 35.93 23.54 -3.55
N ASP A 279 36.72 24.56 -3.94
CA ASP A 279 37.30 25.51 -2.99
C ASP A 279 36.26 26.53 -2.47
N VAL A 280 35.17 26.70 -3.22
CA VAL A 280 34.07 27.60 -2.88
C VAL A 280 32.97 26.82 -2.16
N LEU A 281 32.65 27.26 -0.94
CA LEU A 281 31.55 26.73 -0.14
C LEU A 281 30.47 27.81 0.03
N TYR A 282 29.23 27.36 0.09
CA TYR A 282 28.09 28.19 0.42
C TYR A 282 27.34 27.62 1.61
N CYS A 283 26.85 28.50 2.48
CA CYS A 283 25.92 28.09 3.53
C CYS A 283 24.81 29.09 3.76
N VAL A 284 23.66 28.57 4.21
CA VAL A 284 22.50 29.33 4.67
C VAL A 284 22.30 29.07 6.17
N VAL A 285 22.26 30.12 6.97
CA VAL A 285 22.30 30.03 8.44
C VAL A 285 21.08 30.73 9.04
N GLU A 286 20.29 29.99 9.82
CA GLU A 286 19.27 30.55 10.71
C GLU A 286 19.93 31.00 12.03
N ALA A 287 19.58 32.18 12.55
CA ALA A 287 20.17 32.73 13.77
C ALA A 287 19.24 33.72 14.48
N THR A 288 19.49 33.97 15.77
CA THR A 288 18.77 35.01 16.52
C THR A 288 19.09 36.43 16.03
N ASP A 289 18.29 37.41 16.49
CA ASP A 289 18.48 38.84 16.26
C ASP A 289 18.56 39.26 14.78
N GLY A 290 17.99 38.48 13.86
CA GLY A 290 18.08 38.73 12.42
C GLY A 290 19.50 38.59 11.85
N LYS A 291 20.42 37.94 12.58
CA LYS A 291 21.83 37.78 12.16
C LYS A 291 22.03 36.70 11.09
N GLY A 292 21.00 35.87 10.83
CA GLY A 292 21.00 34.83 9.81
C GLY A 292 21.25 35.37 8.38
N GLY A 293 21.49 34.47 7.44
CA GLY A 293 21.72 34.84 6.05
C GLY A 293 22.45 33.79 5.21
N THR A 294 22.84 34.20 4.01
CA THR A 294 23.62 33.41 3.05
C THR A 294 25.07 33.86 3.10
N PHE A 295 25.98 32.91 3.20
CA PHE A 295 27.41 33.15 3.32
C PHE A 295 28.18 32.36 2.28
N LYS A 296 29.31 32.91 1.85
CA LYS A 296 30.24 32.31 0.90
C LYS A 296 31.62 32.22 1.54
N SER A 297 32.29 31.10 1.33
CA SER A 297 33.72 30.95 1.60
C SER A 297 34.43 30.62 0.30
N THR A 298 35.59 31.21 0.06
CA THR A 298 36.47 30.94 -1.09
C THR A 298 37.76 30.24 -0.69
N ASP A 299 37.90 29.90 0.60
CA ASP A 299 39.10 29.34 1.23
C ASP A 299 38.79 28.03 1.96
N ARG A 300 37.83 27.24 1.45
CA ARG A 300 37.42 25.95 2.01
C ARG A 300 36.92 26.05 3.47
N GLY A 301 36.20 27.12 3.79
CA GLY A 301 35.57 27.34 5.10
C GLY A 301 36.49 27.88 6.19
N ALA A 302 37.68 28.40 5.85
CA ALA A 302 38.54 29.05 6.84
C ALA A 302 38.00 30.43 7.25
N SER A 303 37.34 31.14 6.32
CA SER A 303 36.59 32.36 6.57
C SER A 303 35.33 32.45 5.71
N TRP A 304 34.32 33.15 6.23
CA TRP A 304 33.02 33.35 5.58
C TRP A 304 32.72 34.83 5.38
N GLU A 305 32.19 35.17 4.21
CA GLU A 305 31.66 36.49 3.90
C GLU A 305 30.15 36.40 3.74
N LYS A 306 29.41 37.24 4.48
CA LYS A 306 27.95 37.37 4.34
C LYS A 306 27.63 38.00 2.99
N GLN A 307 26.91 37.29 2.14
CA GLN A 307 26.50 37.77 0.82
C GLN A 307 25.16 38.51 0.88
N SER A 308 24.23 38.00 1.69
CA SER A 308 22.93 38.64 1.93
C SER A 308 22.31 38.21 3.26
N GLY A 309 21.24 38.88 3.66
CA GLY A 309 20.41 38.48 4.80
C GLY A 309 19.44 37.32 4.50
N TYR A 310 19.47 36.74 3.30
CA TYR A 310 18.53 35.69 2.90
C TYR A 310 18.87 34.34 3.54
N TYR A 311 17.87 33.68 4.12
CA TYR A 311 17.91 32.29 4.56
C TYR A 311 16.50 31.71 4.49
N SER A 312 16.37 30.39 4.58
CA SER A 312 15.09 29.68 4.58
C SER A 312 14.79 29.08 5.96
N SER A 313 13.56 28.63 6.20
CA SER A 313 13.17 28.09 7.51
C SER A 313 14.02 26.87 7.89
N GLY A 314 14.68 26.93 9.05
CA GLY A 314 15.45 25.81 9.59
C GLY A 314 14.61 24.59 9.94
N ASN A 315 13.29 24.75 10.04
CA ASN A 315 12.36 23.66 10.31
C ASN A 315 12.21 22.69 9.13
N TYR A 316 12.18 23.21 7.89
CA TYR A 316 11.87 22.45 6.69
C TYR A 316 12.99 22.54 5.64
N TYR A 317 13.24 23.73 5.10
CA TYR A 317 13.88 23.84 3.78
C TYR A 317 15.31 24.37 3.79
N ASN A 318 15.95 24.65 4.93
CA ASN A 318 17.26 25.33 4.97
C ASN A 318 18.42 24.46 4.41
N LYS A 319 18.41 24.22 3.10
CA LYS A 319 19.32 23.43 2.25
C LYS A 319 19.71 24.28 1.05
N ILE A 320 20.96 24.13 0.61
CA ILE A 320 21.55 24.87 -0.51
C ILE A 320 22.15 23.91 -1.53
N PHE A 321 21.92 24.20 -2.82
CA PHE A 321 22.39 23.41 -3.95
C PHE A 321 23.16 24.33 -4.89
N CYS A 322 24.28 23.86 -5.43
CA CYS A 322 25.14 24.64 -6.32
C CYS A 322 25.03 24.11 -7.74
N ASP A 323 24.99 25.01 -8.73
CA ASP A 323 25.02 24.63 -10.14
C ASP A 323 26.34 23.91 -10.47
N PRO A 324 26.30 22.84 -11.29
CA PRO A 324 27.50 22.04 -11.56
C PRO A 324 28.50 22.72 -12.51
N LYS A 325 28.13 23.81 -13.20
CA LYS A 325 28.99 24.52 -14.15
C LYS A 325 29.27 25.98 -13.77
N ASP A 326 28.31 26.67 -13.14
CA ASP A 326 28.45 28.06 -12.72
C ASP A 326 28.65 28.17 -11.19
N VAL A 327 29.87 28.56 -10.78
CA VAL A 327 30.24 28.72 -9.37
C VAL A 327 29.39 29.75 -8.61
N ASN A 328 28.76 30.71 -9.30
CA ASN A 328 27.95 31.75 -8.68
C ASN A 328 26.45 31.45 -8.73
N LYS A 329 26.01 30.41 -9.46
CA LYS A 329 24.61 30.01 -9.52
C LYS A 329 24.30 29.01 -8.40
N ILE A 330 23.45 29.42 -7.46
CA ILE A 330 23.05 28.62 -6.31
C ILE A 330 21.54 28.65 -6.13
N PHE A 331 21.00 27.56 -5.61
CA PHE A 331 19.59 27.36 -5.32
C PHE A 331 19.40 27.15 -3.82
N VAL A 332 18.37 27.75 -3.24
CA VAL A 332 17.98 27.53 -1.85
C VAL A 332 16.55 27.01 -1.82
N MET A 333 16.37 25.87 -1.14
CA MET A 333 15.06 25.26 -0.97
C MET A 333 14.20 26.12 -0.04
N ASN A 334 12.91 26.25 -0.36
CA ASN A 334 11.93 27.02 0.39
C ASN A 334 10.51 26.64 -0.13
N SER A 335 9.47 27.24 0.43
CA SER A 335 8.12 27.16 -0.15
C SER A 335 8.16 27.54 -1.63
N TYR A 336 8.75 28.67 -1.99
CA TYR A 336 9.13 28.98 -3.38
C TYR A 336 10.62 28.76 -3.54
N MET A 337 11.04 27.80 -4.37
CA MET A 337 12.46 27.60 -4.62
C MET A 337 13.06 28.87 -5.24
N VAL A 338 14.18 29.32 -4.69
CA VAL A 338 14.88 30.52 -5.16
C VAL A 338 16.23 30.17 -5.76
N VAL A 339 16.68 31.02 -6.67
CA VAL A 339 17.99 30.97 -7.31
C VAL A 339 18.69 32.32 -7.17
N SER A 340 19.99 32.27 -6.95
CA SER A 340 20.91 33.39 -7.10
C SER A 340 21.87 33.08 -8.24
N LYS A 341 22.20 34.07 -9.07
CA LYS A 341 23.18 33.98 -10.16
C LYS A 341 24.45 34.81 -9.90
N ASP A 342 24.57 35.36 -8.71
CA ASP A 342 25.65 36.28 -8.30
C ASP A 342 26.31 35.87 -6.97
N GLY A 343 26.24 34.58 -6.65
CA GLY A 343 26.87 34.00 -5.48
C GLY A 343 26.15 34.31 -4.17
N GLY A 344 24.82 34.44 -4.17
CA GLY A 344 23.99 34.60 -2.98
C GLY A 344 23.74 36.05 -2.56
N LYS A 345 24.06 37.03 -3.41
CA LYS A 345 23.83 38.45 -3.12
C LYS A 345 22.38 38.83 -3.40
N ASN A 346 21.84 38.38 -4.53
CA ASN A 346 20.44 38.57 -4.92
C ASN A 346 19.76 37.23 -5.21
N PHE A 347 18.49 37.11 -4.83
CA PHE A 347 17.66 35.92 -5.06
C PHE A 347 16.40 36.28 -5.83
N SER A 348 15.98 35.38 -6.71
CA SER A 348 14.69 35.40 -7.39
C SER A 348 14.07 34.01 -7.37
N ASN A 349 12.76 33.90 -7.52
CA ASN A 349 12.11 32.60 -7.69
C ASN A 349 12.61 31.92 -8.97
N VAL A 350 12.76 30.59 -8.93
CA VAL A 350 13.05 29.79 -10.14
C VAL A 350 11.84 29.78 -11.07
N GLY A 351 10.65 29.55 -10.51
CA GLY A 351 9.40 29.40 -11.24
C GLY A 351 8.63 28.18 -10.72
N GLU A 352 7.37 28.38 -10.37
CA GLU A 352 6.49 27.34 -9.77
C GLU A 352 5.14 27.27 -10.51
N LYS A 353 5.13 27.63 -11.79
CA LYS A 353 3.91 27.75 -12.58
C LYS A 353 3.21 26.38 -12.65
N SER A 354 1.99 26.31 -12.10
CA SER A 354 1.17 25.08 -12.05
C SER A 354 1.86 23.89 -11.35
N LYS A 355 2.81 24.16 -10.45
CA LYS A 355 3.54 23.18 -9.67
C LYS A 355 3.28 23.40 -8.18
N HIS A 356 3.29 22.32 -7.39
CA HIS A 356 3.22 22.42 -5.94
C HIS A 356 4.49 23.07 -5.36
N ILE A 357 4.30 23.96 -4.39
CA ILE A 357 5.35 24.66 -3.63
C ILE A 357 6.02 23.71 -2.60
N ASP A 358 6.76 24.22 -1.64
CA ASP A 358 7.40 23.44 -0.54
C ASP A 358 8.46 22.47 -1.02
N ASN A 359 9.52 23.03 -1.59
CA ASN A 359 10.61 22.30 -2.22
C ASN A 359 11.64 21.82 -1.20
N HIS A 360 12.08 20.56 -1.29
CA HIS A 360 13.05 19.95 -0.36
C HIS A 360 14.34 19.48 -1.02
N VAL A 361 14.31 19.21 -2.32
CA VAL A 361 15.45 18.70 -3.08
C VAL A 361 15.36 19.13 -4.54
N ILE A 362 16.51 19.45 -5.13
CA ILE A 362 16.68 19.63 -6.56
C ILE A 362 17.90 18.83 -7.03
N TRP A 363 17.73 18.10 -8.14
CA TRP A 363 18.83 17.61 -8.94
C TRP A 363 18.95 18.47 -10.20
N ILE A 364 20.18 18.88 -10.51
CA ILE A 364 20.52 19.70 -11.68
C ILE A 364 21.37 18.84 -12.59
N ASP A 365 20.94 18.65 -13.83
CA ASP A 365 21.66 17.81 -14.79
C ASP A 365 23.05 18.41 -15.10
N PRO A 366 24.15 17.69 -14.81
CA PRO A 366 25.50 18.18 -15.08
C PRO A 366 25.81 18.38 -16.58
N SER A 367 25.06 17.74 -17.47
CA SER A 367 25.19 17.91 -18.92
C SER A 367 24.39 19.11 -19.44
N ASN A 368 23.25 19.42 -18.83
CA ASN A 368 22.36 20.52 -19.18
C ASN A 368 21.78 21.21 -17.93
N THR A 369 22.33 22.36 -17.54
CA THR A 369 21.96 23.03 -16.27
C THR A 369 20.64 23.79 -16.28
N ASP A 370 19.80 23.55 -17.30
CA ASP A 370 18.39 23.93 -17.38
C ASP A 370 17.44 22.72 -17.22
N HIS A 371 17.98 21.49 -17.11
CA HIS A 371 17.22 20.27 -16.80
C HIS A 371 17.25 19.99 -15.29
N TYR A 372 16.07 20.01 -14.67
CA TYR A 372 15.87 19.85 -13.23
C TYR A 372 14.91 18.71 -12.91
N LEU A 373 15.22 17.95 -11.86
CA LEU A 373 14.26 17.15 -11.11
C LEU A 373 14.08 17.77 -9.73
N VAL A 374 12.85 18.02 -9.32
CA VAL A 374 12.53 18.67 -8.05
C VAL A 374 11.56 17.81 -7.25
N GLY A 375 11.91 17.57 -5.99
CA GLY A 375 11.04 16.94 -5.00
C GLY A 375 10.46 17.99 -4.05
N CYS A 376 9.13 17.98 -3.91
CA CYS A 376 8.39 18.88 -3.01
C CYS A 376 7.28 18.14 -2.27
N ASP A 377 6.41 18.87 -1.57
CA ASP A 377 5.30 18.28 -0.81
C ASP A 377 4.20 17.68 -1.71
N GLY A 378 4.17 18.04 -2.99
CA GLY A 378 3.26 17.50 -4.02
C GLY A 378 3.89 16.46 -4.97
N GLY A 379 5.05 15.87 -4.63
CA GLY A 379 5.67 14.81 -5.43
C GLY A 379 6.91 15.24 -6.22
N VAL A 380 7.10 14.63 -7.40
CA VAL A 380 8.24 14.87 -8.29
C VAL A 380 7.81 15.67 -9.52
N TYR A 381 8.56 16.73 -9.81
CA TYR A 381 8.38 17.58 -10.97
C TYR A 381 9.68 17.65 -11.79
N GLU A 382 9.55 17.61 -13.11
CA GLU A 382 10.66 17.71 -14.06
C GLU A 382 10.53 18.98 -14.92
N SER A 383 11.63 19.67 -15.17
CA SER A 383 11.68 20.80 -16.11
C SER A 383 12.92 20.65 -16.98
N VAL A 384 12.80 20.96 -18.28
CA VAL A 384 13.92 20.95 -19.25
C VAL A 384 14.21 22.35 -19.80
N ASP A 385 13.59 23.37 -19.22
CA ASP A 385 13.62 24.77 -19.65
C ASP A 385 13.95 25.73 -18.49
N GLY A 386 14.66 25.24 -17.46
CA GLY A 386 15.14 26.08 -16.38
C GLY A 386 14.06 26.50 -15.37
N GLY A 387 12.95 25.76 -15.30
CA GLY A 387 11.84 25.98 -14.36
C GLY A 387 10.71 26.85 -14.90
N GLU A 388 10.68 27.12 -16.21
CA GLU A 388 9.58 27.85 -16.85
C GLU A 388 8.30 27.01 -16.93
N ASN A 389 8.44 25.73 -17.26
CA ASN A 389 7.34 24.76 -17.29
C ASN A 389 7.75 23.45 -16.60
N TRP A 390 6.75 22.74 -16.08
CA TRP A 390 6.95 21.55 -15.25
C TRP A 390 6.07 20.38 -15.71
N ASP A 391 6.67 19.19 -15.80
CA ASP A 391 5.98 17.91 -15.93
C ASP A 391 5.81 17.26 -14.55
N PHE A 392 4.56 17.00 -14.14
CA PHE A 392 4.25 16.34 -12.88
C PHE A 392 4.18 14.82 -13.05
N LYS A 393 4.92 14.08 -12.23
CA LYS A 393 4.88 12.61 -12.21
C LYS A 393 3.66 12.08 -11.45
N GLN A 394 2.49 12.17 -12.09
CA GLN A 394 1.16 11.83 -11.55
C GLN A 394 0.88 10.32 -11.32
N ASN A 395 1.92 9.47 -11.30
CA ASN A 395 1.87 8.03 -11.13
C ASN A 395 2.58 7.53 -9.86
N LEU A 396 2.97 8.44 -8.95
CA LEU A 396 3.61 8.14 -7.68
C LEU A 396 2.60 8.27 -6.51
N PRO A 397 2.00 7.17 -6.02
CA PRO A 397 0.93 7.20 -5.00
C PRO A 397 1.50 7.23 -3.57
N VAL A 398 2.12 8.36 -3.21
CA VAL A 398 2.70 8.58 -1.88
C VAL A 398 1.95 9.61 -1.03
N THR A 399 0.66 9.81 -1.31
CA THR A 399 -0.20 10.75 -0.57
C THR A 399 -0.32 10.39 0.92
N GLN A 400 -0.26 11.42 1.77
CA GLN A 400 -0.20 11.31 3.23
C GLN A 400 -1.52 11.72 3.87
N PHE A 401 -2.39 10.74 4.20
CA PHE A 401 -3.69 11.00 4.83
C PHE A 401 -3.64 10.98 6.35
N TYR A 402 -4.30 11.94 6.97
CA TYR A 402 -4.47 12.02 8.42
C TYR A 402 -5.61 11.16 8.95
N LYS A 403 -6.76 11.23 8.27
CA LYS A 403 -8.05 10.65 8.68
C LYS A 403 -8.78 10.05 7.49
N VAL A 404 -9.74 9.16 7.75
CA VAL A 404 -10.61 8.59 6.70
C VAL A 404 -12.07 8.62 7.13
N ALA A 405 -12.95 9.06 6.21
CA ALA A 405 -14.39 8.95 6.33
C ALA A 405 -15.00 8.31 5.08
N THR A 406 -16.19 7.74 5.26
CA THR A 406 -16.98 7.14 4.18
C THR A 406 -18.40 7.65 4.17
N ASP A 407 -18.99 7.71 2.97
CA ASP A 407 -20.41 7.94 2.79
C ASP A 407 -21.23 6.61 2.69
N ASN A 408 -22.54 6.72 2.47
CA ASN A 408 -23.43 5.59 2.18
C ASN A 408 -23.89 5.56 0.70
N GLY A 409 -23.10 6.15 -0.20
CA GLY A 409 -23.38 6.19 -1.63
C GLY A 409 -23.70 4.82 -2.22
N PHE A 410 -24.60 4.79 -3.20
CA PHE A 410 -24.97 3.60 -3.95
C PHE A 410 -24.82 3.89 -5.46
N PRO A 411 -24.28 2.96 -6.28
CA PRO A 411 -23.95 1.57 -5.98
C PRO A 411 -22.69 1.38 -5.12
N PHE A 412 -21.77 2.35 -5.17
CA PHE A 412 -20.50 2.30 -4.45
C PHE A 412 -20.35 3.56 -3.59
N TYR A 413 -19.80 3.39 -2.39
CA TYR A 413 -19.56 4.50 -1.48
C TYR A 413 -18.27 5.24 -1.84
N HIS A 414 -18.14 6.47 -1.37
CA HIS A 414 -16.95 7.31 -1.50
C HIS A 414 -16.13 7.33 -0.22
N ILE A 415 -14.83 7.52 -0.40
CA ILE A 415 -13.80 7.63 0.62
C ILE A 415 -13.33 9.07 0.61
N HIS A 416 -13.23 9.66 1.80
CA HIS A 416 -12.83 11.05 1.99
C HIS A 416 -11.72 11.14 3.03
N GLY A 417 -10.81 12.09 2.85
CA GLY A 417 -9.84 12.43 3.89
C GLY A 417 -8.98 13.62 3.52
N GLY A 418 -8.41 14.21 4.55
CA GLY A 418 -7.46 15.30 4.46
C GLY A 418 -6.02 14.82 4.34
N THR A 419 -5.24 15.53 3.52
CA THR A 419 -3.85 15.20 3.23
C THR A 419 -2.87 16.26 3.73
N GLN A 420 -1.65 15.86 4.06
CA GLN A 420 -0.55 16.79 4.34
C GLN A 420 -0.25 17.64 3.10
N ASP A 421 -0.30 18.97 3.24
CA ASP A 421 -0.05 20.02 2.24
C ASP A 421 -0.90 19.99 0.93
N ASN A 422 -1.72 18.96 0.72
CA ASN A 422 -2.28 18.62 -0.60
C ASN A 422 -3.82 18.55 -0.63
N PHE A 423 -4.50 19.41 0.13
CA PHE A 423 -5.96 19.54 0.18
C PHE A 423 -6.68 18.38 0.90
N SER A 424 -7.99 18.53 1.08
CA SER A 424 -8.90 17.43 1.43
C SER A 424 -9.56 16.89 0.17
N ILE A 425 -9.60 15.58 -0.01
CA ILE A 425 -10.06 14.93 -1.24
C ILE A 425 -11.05 13.79 -0.99
N GLY A 426 -11.87 13.52 -2.00
CA GLY A 426 -12.85 12.43 -2.03
C GLY A 426 -12.80 11.65 -3.34
N GLY A 427 -13.14 10.37 -3.31
CA GLY A 427 -13.15 9.49 -4.49
C GLY A 427 -13.87 8.17 -4.23
N PRO A 428 -14.19 7.37 -5.25
CA PRO A 428 -14.97 6.16 -5.08
C PRO A 428 -14.14 5.00 -4.49
N SER A 429 -14.77 4.12 -3.73
CA SER A 429 -14.18 2.86 -3.25
C SER A 429 -13.91 1.84 -4.37
N LYS A 430 -14.71 1.93 -5.44
CA LYS A 430 -14.59 1.22 -6.71
C LYS A 430 -15.47 1.86 -7.79
N THR A 431 -15.19 1.57 -9.06
CA THR A 431 -15.97 2.04 -10.21
C THR A 431 -16.64 0.89 -10.97
N LEU A 432 -17.54 1.23 -11.90
CA LEU A 432 -18.08 0.27 -12.87
C LEU A 432 -17.07 -0.07 -13.97
N SER A 433 -15.98 0.68 -14.07
CA SER A 433 -15.00 0.58 -15.15
C SER A 433 -14.09 -0.64 -15.00
N ALA A 434 -13.80 -1.34 -16.08
CA ALA A 434 -12.72 -2.33 -16.12
C ALA A 434 -11.32 -1.68 -16.15
N ASN A 435 -11.24 -0.35 -16.29
CA ASN A 435 -10.00 0.40 -16.20
C ASN A 435 -9.54 0.68 -14.76
N GLY A 436 -10.36 0.38 -13.75
CA GLY A 436 -10.05 0.65 -12.35
C GLY A 436 -10.54 2.01 -11.87
N ILE A 437 -9.89 2.54 -10.83
CA ILE A 437 -10.11 3.88 -10.26
C ILE A 437 -8.97 4.77 -10.75
N MET A 438 -9.31 5.82 -11.49
CA MET A 438 -8.38 6.73 -12.15
C MET A 438 -8.22 8.01 -11.32
N ASN A 439 -7.16 8.78 -11.55
CA ASN A 439 -7.01 10.09 -10.90
C ASN A 439 -8.22 11.02 -11.18
N SER A 440 -8.84 10.92 -12.35
CA SER A 440 -10.03 11.71 -12.72
C SER A 440 -11.29 11.37 -11.92
N ASP A 441 -11.32 10.25 -11.19
CA ASP A 441 -12.45 9.88 -10.33
C ASP A 441 -12.40 10.60 -8.96
N TRP A 442 -11.29 11.28 -8.64
CA TRP A 442 -11.09 12.00 -7.38
C TRP A 442 -11.40 13.49 -7.52
N TYR A 443 -11.92 14.09 -6.45
CA TYR A 443 -12.33 15.50 -6.37
C TYR A 443 -11.90 16.15 -5.04
N PHE A 444 -11.79 17.47 -5.04
CA PHE A 444 -11.36 18.26 -3.87
C PHE A 444 -12.57 18.71 -3.04
N THR A 445 -12.43 18.64 -1.71
CA THR A 445 -13.48 18.94 -0.71
C THR A 445 -13.09 20.04 0.27
N SER A 446 -11.81 20.41 0.34
CA SER A 446 -11.32 21.63 1.01
C SER A 446 -9.97 22.07 0.42
N ILE A 447 -9.45 23.22 0.85
CA ILE A 447 -8.15 23.78 0.45
C ILE A 447 -7.12 23.68 1.60
N GLY A 448 -5.85 24.05 1.36
CA GLY A 448 -4.77 23.97 2.38
C GLY A 448 -4.29 22.54 2.67
N ASP A 449 -3.63 22.31 3.81
CA ASP A 449 -3.49 20.94 4.35
C ASP A 449 -4.88 20.47 4.76
N GLY A 450 -5.25 19.27 4.37
CA GLY A 450 -6.51 18.67 4.79
C GLY A 450 -6.39 17.85 6.08
N PHE A 451 -7.44 17.83 6.90
CA PHE A 451 -7.52 17.00 8.12
C PHE A 451 -8.78 16.13 8.21
N GLN A 452 -9.47 16.16 9.35
CA GLN A 452 -10.66 15.36 9.56
C GLN A 452 -11.74 15.73 8.54
N SER A 453 -12.32 14.69 7.93
CA SER A 453 -13.51 14.80 7.10
C SER A 453 -14.62 13.96 7.72
N VAL A 454 -15.87 14.40 7.60
CA VAL A 454 -17.05 13.61 7.96
C VAL A 454 -18.13 13.84 6.91
N VAL A 455 -18.92 12.81 6.59
CA VAL A 455 -19.95 12.89 5.53
C VAL A 455 -21.31 12.61 6.15
N ASP A 456 -22.31 13.42 5.80
CA ASP A 456 -23.70 13.18 6.20
C ASP A 456 -24.15 11.81 5.65
N GLN A 457 -24.58 10.94 6.57
CA GLN A 457 -24.88 9.55 6.26
C GLN A 457 -26.25 9.36 5.59
N GLU A 458 -27.11 10.39 5.61
CA GLU A 458 -28.41 10.41 4.92
C GLU A 458 -28.37 11.21 3.62
N ASP A 459 -27.51 12.23 3.52
CA ASP A 459 -27.25 12.98 2.28
C ASP A 459 -25.75 12.97 1.93
N PRO A 460 -25.28 12.01 1.12
CA PRO A 460 -23.86 11.87 0.81
C PRO A 460 -23.30 13.03 -0.03
N ASN A 461 -24.12 14.01 -0.45
CA ASN A 461 -23.62 15.21 -1.11
C ASN A 461 -23.09 16.25 -0.12
N ILE A 462 -23.45 16.16 1.16
CA ILE A 462 -22.99 17.08 2.20
C ILE A 462 -21.77 16.48 2.90
N VAL A 463 -20.61 17.08 2.62
CA VAL A 463 -19.33 16.69 3.20
C VAL A 463 -18.83 17.84 4.08
N TYR A 464 -18.30 17.52 5.25
CA TYR A 464 -17.58 18.46 6.08
C TYR A 464 -16.10 18.12 6.02
N ALA A 465 -15.27 19.08 5.63
CA ALA A 465 -13.85 18.87 5.43
C ALA A 465 -13.04 20.01 6.04
N GLU A 466 -11.97 19.62 6.72
CA GLU A 466 -11.11 20.55 7.44
C GLU A 466 -9.90 21.01 6.64
N SER A 467 -9.41 22.18 7.04
CA SER A 467 -8.08 22.71 6.80
C SER A 467 -7.40 23.07 8.14
N GLN A 468 -6.14 23.54 8.10
CA GLN A 468 -5.33 23.79 9.30
C GLN A 468 -6.05 24.65 10.34
N TYR A 469 -5.72 24.42 11.62
CA TYR A 469 -6.19 25.23 12.75
C TYR A 469 -7.73 25.29 12.84
N GLY A 470 -8.37 24.15 12.59
CA GLY A 470 -9.82 23.99 12.67
C GLY A 470 -10.61 24.74 11.60
N GLY A 471 -9.97 25.15 10.49
CA GLY A 471 -10.71 25.68 9.35
C GLY A 471 -11.70 24.62 8.88
N LEU A 472 -12.99 24.95 8.80
CA LEU A 472 -14.04 23.96 8.56
C LEU A 472 -14.96 24.41 7.44
N ASN A 473 -15.10 23.57 6.42
CA ASN A 473 -15.98 23.82 5.28
C ASN A 473 -17.09 22.78 5.21
N ARG A 474 -18.30 23.22 4.86
CA ARG A 474 -19.36 22.37 4.31
C ARG A 474 -19.26 22.41 2.79
N TYR A 475 -18.94 21.27 2.18
CA TYR A 475 -18.84 21.06 0.74
C TYR A 475 -20.11 20.38 0.22
N ASP A 476 -20.70 20.95 -0.83
CA ASP A 476 -21.80 20.32 -1.58
C ASP A 476 -21.23 19.65 -2.83
N ARG A 477 -21.21 18.31 -2.86
CA ARG A 477 -20.70 17.52 -3.98
C ARG A 477 -21.46 17.74 -5.28
N LYS A 478 -22.75 18.13 -5.21
CA LYS A 478 -23.57 18.33 -6.41
C LYS A 478 -23.22 19.61 -7.14
N SER A 479 -22.97 20.71 -6.42
CA SER A 479 -22.59 22.00 -7.00
C SER A 479 -21.09 22.21 -7.06
N GLY A 480 -20.32 21.54 -6.19
CA GLY A 480 -18.89 21.75 -6.00
C GLY A 480 -18.55 22.95 -5.11
N GLU A 481 -19.52 23.54 -4.41
CA GLU A 481 -19.34 24.75 -3.61
C GLU A 481 -18.81 24.46 -2.21
N PHE A 482 -17.96 25.37 -1.71
CA PHE A 482 -17.43 25.37 -0.34
C PHE A 482 -18.10 26.47 0.48
N PHE A 483 -18.55 26.16 1.69
CA PHE A 483 -19.12 27.14 2.62
C PHE A 483 -18.41 27.05 3.98
N PHE A 484 -17.70 28.10 4.37
CA PHE A 484 -16.94 28.13 5.63
C PHE A 484 -17.89 28.25 6.83
N ILE A 485 -17.69 27.39 7.83
CA ILE A 485 -18.61 27.24 8.98
C ILE A 485 -17.86 27.10 10.32
N GLN A 486 -16.59 27.49 10.41
CA GLN A 486 -15.86 27.43 11.69
C GLN A 486 -16.55 28.34 12.74
N PRO A 487 -16.79 27.85 13.98
CA PRO A 487 -17.27 28.68 15.09
C PRO A 487 -16.38 29.91 15.33
N GLN A 488 -17.00 31.06 15.63
CA GLN A 488 -16.31 32.32 15.91
C GLN A 488 -16.60 32.79 17.34
N GLU A 489 -15.64 33.50 17.92
CA GLU A 489 -15.74 34.08 19.26
C GLU A 489 -16.87 35.11 19.36
N GLN A 490 -17.52 35.16 20.52
CA GLN A 490 -18.46 36.24 20.83
C GLN A 490 -17.73 37.51 21.29
N GLU A 491 -18.42 38.66 21.26
CA GLU A 491 -17.85 39.93 21.72
C GLU A 491 -17.34 39.81 23.18
N GLY A 492 -16.07 40.16 23.39
CA GLY A 492 -15.41 40.09 24.70
C GLY A 492 -14.94 38.70 25.13
N GLU A 493 -15.12 37.66 24.30
CA GLU A 493 -14.61 36.32 24.57
C GLU A 493 -13.11 36.21 24.24
N ALA A 494 -12.38 35.35 24.96
CA ALA A 494 -11.00 35.03 24.65
C ALA A 494 -10.90 34.18 23.38
N ALA A 495 -9.84 34.39 22.60
CA ALA A 495 -9.56 33.64 21.38
C ALA A 495 -9.54 32.12 21.62
N TYR A 496 -10.17 31.37 20.73
CA TYR A 496 -10.18 29.92 20.75
C TYR A 496 -8.82 29.35 20.33
N ARG A 497 -8.45 28.22 20.94
CA ARG A 497 -7.25 27.46 20.56
C ARG A 497 -7.67 26.23 19.76
N TRP A 498 -7.36 26.24 18.47
CA TRP A 498 -7.64 25.14 17.56
C TRP A 498 -6.43 24.23 17.42
N ASN A 499 -6.67 22.92 17.38
CA ASN A 499 -5.63 21.97 17.00
C ASN A 499 -5.37 22.04 15.49
N TRP A 500 -4.20 21.60 15.03
CA TRP A 500 -3.90 21.48 13.60
C TRP A 500 -4.90 20.55 12.89
N ASP A 501 -5.23 19.42 13.54
CA ASP A 501 -6.27 18.45 13.19
C ASP A 501 -7.34 18.53 14.29
N ALA A 502 -8.35 19.38 14.10
CA ALA A 502 -9.35 19.65 15.12
C ALA A 502 -10.40 18.52 15.13
N PRO A 503 -10.94 18.11 16.28
CA PRO A 503 -11.87 17.01 16.28
C PRO A 503 -13.26 17.46 15.80
N LEU A 504 -13.79 16.73 14.83
CA LEU A 504 -15.12 16.94 14.24
C LEU A 504 -15.95 15.66 14.27
N GLN A 505 -17.24 15.76 14.58
CA GLN A 505 -18.14 14.61 14.56
C GLN A 505 -19.55 15.02 14.13
N ILE A 506 -20.19 14.21 13.31
CA ILE A 506 -21.66 14.25 13.12
C ILE A 506 -22.30 13.43 14.26
N SER A 507 -23.42 13.91 14.79
CA SER A 507 -24.18 13.15 15.78
C SER A 507 -24.76 11.87 15.18
N LYS A 508 -24.81 10.83 16.01
CA LYS A 508 -25.46 9.54 15.76
C LYS A 508 -26.99 9.62 15.88
N TYR A 509 -27.52 10.71 16.44
CA TYR A 509 -28.96 10.92 16.67
C TYR A 509 -29.62 11.87 15.68
N ASP A 510 -28.84 12.80 15.12
CA ASP A 510 -29.31 13.78 14.15
C ASP A 510 -28.18 14.09 13.16
N ASN A 511 -28.38 13.78 11.88
CA ASN A 511 -27.39 14.00 10.83
C ASN A 511 -27.07 15.49 10.57
N LYS A 512 -27.92 16.42 11.06
CA LYS A 512 -27.69 17.85 10.98
C LYS A 512 -26.86 18.38 12.16
N ARG A 513 -26.74 17.60 13.23
CA ARG A 513 -26.02 18.00 14.43
C ARG A 513 -24.53 17.73 14.29
N LEU A 514 -23.72 18.76 14.51
CA LEU A 514 -22.26 18.69 14.47
C LEU A 514 -21.68 19.01 15.84
N TYR A 515 -20.63 18.28 16.21
CA TYR A 515 -19.75 18.61 17.33
C TYR A 515 -18.38 18.97 16.79
N PHE A 516 -17.81 20.07 17.27
CA PHE A 516 -16.50 20.54 16.83
C PHE A 516 -15.70 21.09 18.00
N GLY A 517 -14.39 20.85 18.03
CA GLY A 517 -13.56 21.11 19.20
C GLY A 517 -12.41 22.10 18.98
N ALA A 518 -12.32 23.09 19.87
CA ALA A 518 -11.15 23.94 20.11
C ALA A 518 -10.56 23.58 21.49
N ASN A 519 -10.21 24.56 22.34
CA ASN A 519 -10.09 24.35 23.79
C ASN A 519 -11.46 24.16 24.48
N LYS A 520 -12.55 24.47 23.77
CA LYS A 520 -13.95 24.25 24.16
C LYS A 520 -14.65 23.34 23.14
N LEU A 521 -15.81 22.79 23.51
CA LEU A 521 -16.67 22.02 22.61
C LEU A 521 -17.85 22.88 22.11
N PHE A 522 -18.07 22.84 20.80
CA PHE A 522 -19.18 23.49 20.12
C PHE A 522 -20.19 22.46 19.61
N ARG A 523 -21.47 22.85 19.58
CA ARG A 523 -22.54 22.09 18.95
C ARG A 523 -23.31 22.96 17.96
N SER A 524 -23.50 22.47 16.76
CA SER A 524 -24.49 22.98 15.81
C SER A 524 -25.62 21.97 15.70
N ASP A 525 -26.87 22.44 15.58
CA ASP A 525 -28.06 21.60 15.33
C ASP A 525 -28.60 21.81 13.90
N ASP A 526 -27.85 22.54 13.04
CA ASP A 526 -28.31 23.04 11.74
C ASP A 526 -27.20 23.03 10.66
N ARG A 527 -26.37 21.98 10.67
CA ARG A 527 -25.30 21.75 9.68
C ARG A 527 -24.23 22.85 9.66
N GLY A 528 -23.95 23.45 10.81
CA GLY A 528 -22.90 24.46 10.99
C GLY A 528 -23.34 25.90 10.70
N ASN A 529 -24.63 26.19 10.51
CA ASN A 529 -25.09 27.57 10.30
C ASN A 529 -25.05 28.37 11.61
N THR A 530 -25.35 27.72 12.74
CA THR A 530 -25.24 28.29 14.08
C THR A 530 -24.49 27.36 15.02
N TRP A 531 -23.72 27.93 15.94
CA TRP A 531 -22.92 27.19 16.92
C TRP A 531 -23.23 27.64 18.35
N LYS A 532 -23.36 26.66 19.25
CA LYS A 532 -23.50 26.84 20.69
C LYS A 532 -22.26 26.30 21.38
N VAL A 533 -21.67 27.09 22.28
CA VAL A 533 -20.62 26.61 23.18
C VAL A 533 -21.27 25.75 24.26
N ILE A 534 -20.85 24.48 24.39
CA ILE A 534 -21.42 23.52 25.34
C ILE A 534 -20.41 23.04 26.38
N SER A 535 -19.29 23.75 26.55
CA SER A 535 -18.31 23.50 27.61
C SER A 535 -17.56 24.77 28.01
N GLY A 536 -16.91 24.72 29.18
CA GLY A 536 -15.79 25.62 29.49
C GLY A 536 -14.51 25.20 28.75
N ASP A 537 -13.37 25.75 29.16
CA ASP A 537 -12.06 25.26 28.72
C ASP A 537 -11.81 23.85 29.28
N LEU A 538 -11.68 22.87 28.38
CA LEU A 538 -11.58 21.45 28.69
C LEU A 538 -10.15 20.98 29.01
N THR A 539 -9.19 21.89 28.98
CA THR A 539 -7.75 21.58 29.02
C THR A 539 -7.16 21.82 30.41
N ARG A 540 -5.88 21.50 30.61
CA ARG A 540 -5.14 21.80 31.85
C ARG A 540 -4.84 23.29 32.01
N GLN A 541 -4.96 24.08 30.95
CA GLN A 541 -4.67 25.52 30.94
C GLN A 541 -3.24 25.83 31.39
N LEU A 542 -2.28 24.99 30.97
CA LEU A 542 -0.86 25.18 31.24
C LEU A 542 -0.27 26.27 30.33
N ASP A 543 0.57 27.12 30.90
CA ASP A 543 1.40 28.04 30.10
C ASP A 543 2.60 27.28 29.52
N ARG A 544 2.53 26.96 28.23
CA ARG A 544 3.61 26.25 27.51
C ARG A 544 4.98 26.92 27.65
N ASN A 545 5.02 28.24 27.82
CA ASN A 545 6.27 29.00 27.87
C ASN A 545 6.98 28.91 29.23
N LYS A 546 6.35 28.29 30.24
CA LYS A 546 6.96 27.99 31.54
C LYS A 546 7.46 26.55 31.65
N LEU A 547 7.15 25.71 30.67
CA LEU A 547 7.58 24.31 30.64
C LEU A 547 9.04 24.23 30.17
N GLN A 548 9.81 23.35 30.81
CA GLN A 548 11.22 23.17 30.50
C GLN A 548 11.43 22.27 29.28
N VAL A 549 12.44 22.63 28.47
CA VAL A 549 12.99 21.83 27.36
C VAL A 549 14.51 21.96 27.44
N MET A 550 15.24 20.85 27.29
CA MET A 550 16.68 20.80 27.56
C MET A 550 17.05 21.34 28.97
N GLY A 551 16.28 20.93 29.99
CA GLY A 551 16.54 21.28 31.40
C GLY A 551 16.32 22.75 31.79
N LYS A 552 15.77 23.60 30.90
CA LYS A 552 15.53 25.03 31.19
C LYS A 552 14.29 25.58 30.50
N VAL A 553 13.83 26.74 30.96
CA VAL A 553 12.85 27.57 30.25
C VAL A 553 13.60 28.45 29.25
N TRP A 554 13.18 28.43 27.98
CA TRP A 554 13.83 29.20 26.91
C TRP A 554 13.24 30.60 26.76
N SER A 555 14.06 31.59 26.39
CA SER A 555 13.61 32.97 26.07
C SER A 555 12.58 32.97 24.94
N VAL A 556 11.75 34.01 24.85
CA VAL A 556 10.89 34.25 23.67
C VAL A 556 11.72 34.41 22.38
N ASP A 557 12.95 34.90 22.50
CA ASP A 557 13.86 35.15 21.37
C ASP A 557 14.68 33.93 20.94
N ALA A 558 14.43 32.76 21.53
CA ALA A 558 15.11 31.53 21.13
C ALA A 558 14.80 31.17 19.66
N VAL A 559 15.78 30.59 18.97
CA VAL A 559 15.67 30.29 17.53
C VAL A 559 14.45 29.42 17.25
N ALA A 560 13.59 29.92 16.37
CA ALA A 560 12.34 29.27 15.94
C ALA A 560 11.39 28.84 17.07
N LYS A 561 11.44 29.50 18.25
CA LYS A 561 10.61 29.11 19.39
C LYS A 561 9.13 29.02 19.03
N ASN A 562 8.51 27.88 19.33
CA ASN A 562 7.10 27.58 19.05
C ASN A 562 6.71 27.59 17.56
N GLN A 563 7.62 27.84 16.62
CA GLN A 563 7.26 27.89 15.20
C GLN A 563 6.71 26.55 14.74
N SER A 564 5.72 26.61 13.84
CA SER A 564 5.01 25.43 13.32
C SER A 564 4.53 24.47 14.43
N THR A 565 4.18 24.97 15.62
CA THR A 565 3.69 24.19 16.77
C THR A 565 2.36 24.76 17.25
N ASP A 566 1.39 23.88 17.44
CA ASP A 566 0.06 24.23 17.92
C ASP A 566 0.10 24.94 19.27
N VAL A 567 -0.88 25.82 19.52
CA VAL A 567 -1.02 26.49 20.81
C VAL A 567 -1.45 25.47 21.87
N TYR A 568 -0.57 25.14 22.82
CA TYR A 568 -0.80 24.01 23.73
C TYR A 568 -2.12 24.12 24.52
N GLY A 569 -2.81 23.00 24.71
CA GLY A 569 -4.08 22.94 25.40
C GLY A 569 -5.24 23.14 24.42
N GLN A 570 -5.52 22.10 23.63
CA GLN A 570 -6.70 21.96 22.77
C GLN A 570 -7.32 20.57 22.92
N THR A 571 -8.55 20.43 22.44
CA THR A 571 -9.17 19.14 22.21
C THR A 571 -8.64 18.48 20.93
N THR A 572 -8.64 17.14 20.91
CA THR A 572 -8.01 16.32 19.86
C THR A 572 -8.91 15.20 19.36
N THR A 573 -9.97 14.87 20.09
CA THR A 573 -10.92 13.81 19.73
C THR A 573 -12.24 14.01 20.45
N ILE A 574 -13.34 13.68 19.77
CA ILE A 574 -14.71 13.71 20.31
C ILE A 574 -15.33 12.33 20.05
N ALA A 575 -16.05 11.79 21.03
CA ALA A 575 -16.88 10.61 20.86
C ALA A 575 -18.27 10.81 21.49
N GLU A 576 -19.32 10.56 20.72
CA GLU A 576 -20.70 10.52 21.23
C GLU A 576 -21.14 9.08 21.54
N ASN A 577 -21.80 8.91 22.69
CA ASN A 577 -22.37 7.63 23.08
C ASN A 577 -23.55 7.27 22.17
N LYS A 578 -23.63 6.02 21.69
CA LYS A 578 -24.72 5.56 20.82
C LYS A 578 -26.03 5.29 21.59
N PHE A 579 -25.97 5.17 22.91
CA PHE A 579 -27.09 4.81 23.78
C PHE A 579 -27.58 5.97 24.67
N ASP A 580 -26.90 7.11 24.63
CA ASP A 580 -27.28 8.32 25.36
C ASP A 580 -26.75 9.58 24.66
N GLU A 581 -27.66 10.37 24.04
CA GLU A 581 -27.29 11.59 23.30
C GLU A 581 -26.66 12.69 24.19
N ASN A 582 -26.82 12.58 25.50
CA ASN A 582 -26.27 13.54 26.46
C ASN A 582 -24.86 13.15 26.92
N THR A 583 -24.38 11.96 26.55
CA THR A 583 -23.06 11.47 26.94
C THR A 583 -22.02 11.70 25.84
N LEU A 584 -21.06 12.59 26.12
CA LEU A 584 -19.94 12.93 25.23
C LEU A 584 -18.61 12.72 25.95
N TYR A 585 -17.61 12.29 25.19
CA TYR A 585 -16.23 12.15 25.63
C TYR A 585 -15.34 13.05 24.77
N VAL A 586 -14.39 13.74 25.40
CA VAL A 586 -13.44 14.61 24.72
C VAL A 586 -12.03 14.33 25.23
N GLY A 587 -11.06 14.20 24.33
CA GLY A 587 -9.64 14.08 24.66
C GLY A 587 -8.88 15.38 24.36
N THR A 588 -7.74 15.59 25.02
CA THR A 588 -6.89 16.79 24.82
C THR A 588 -5.43 16.46 24.51
N ASP A 589 -4.73 17.42 23.91
CA ASP A 589 -3.30 17.32 23.59
C ASP A 589 -2.40 17.34 24.84
N ASP A 590 -2.93 17.84 25.95
CA ASP A 590 -2.31 17.87 27.27
C ASP A 590 -2.71 16.69 28.18
N GLY A 591 -3.38 15.69 27.63
CA GLY A 591 -3.56 14.37 28.24
C GLY A 591 -4.70 14.27 29.25
N LEU A 592 -5.79 15.00 29.05
CA LEU A 592 -7.03 14.86 29.79
C LEU A 592 -8.08 14.12 28.97
N ILE A 593 -8.94 13.38 29.66
CA ILE A 593 -10.25 12.96 29.14
C ILE A 593 -11.33 13.72 29.90
N GLN A 594 -12.31 14.24 29.19
CA GLN A 594 -13.45 14.96 29.74
C GLN A 594 -14.73 14.24 29.36
N ILE A 595 -15.62 14.04 30.34
CA ILE A 595 -16.86 13.28 30.17
C ILE A 595 -18.04 14.12 30.64
N THR A 596 -19.05 14.30 29.79
CA THR A 596 -20.36 14.82 30.20
C THR A 596 -21.41 13.72 30.05
N THR A 597 -22.45 13.77 30.87
CA THR A 597 -23.62 12.86 30.78
C THR A 597 -24.95 13.63 30.76
N ASP A 598 -24.89 14.96 30.69
CA ASP A 598 -26.04 15.87 30.76
C ASP A 598 -26.07 16.88 29.59
N GLY A 599 -25.39 16.54 28.48
CA GLY A 599 -25.40 17.32 27.25
C GLY A 599 -24.47 18.54 27.30
N GLY A 600 -23.43 18.49 28.13
CA GLY A 600 -22.41 19.53 28.26
C GLY A 600 -22.63 20.53 29.39
N LYS A 601 -23.64 20.34 30.25
CA LYS A 601 -23.89 21.24 31.38
C LYS A 601 -22.84 21.06 32.48
N THR A 602 -22.42 19.81 32.72
CA THR A 602 -21.33 19.47 33.64
C THR A 602 -20.34 18.51 32.98
N TRP A 603 -19.07 18.63 33.39
CA TRP A 603 -17.95 17.87 32.84
C TRP A 603 -17.12 17.24 33.96
N THR A 604 -16.87 15.94 33.85
CA THR A 604 -16.01 15.15 34.73
C THR A 604 -14.65 14.99 34.07
N LYS A 605 -13.61 15.48 34.74
CA LYS A 605 -12.21 15.37 34.30
C LYS A 605 -11.61 14.05 34.78
N ILE A 606 -11.05 13.28 33.86
CA ILE A 606 -10.22 12.10 34.11
C ILE A 606 -8.77 12.45 33.81
N ASP A 607 -7.90 12.15 34.77
CA ASP A 607 -6.47 12.42 34.76
C ASP A 607 -5.73 11.20 35.36
N ASN A 608 -4.45 11.02 35.03
CA ASN A 608 -3.54 10.02 35.62
C ASN A 608 -4.05 8.57 35.56
N ILE A 609 -4.39 8.10 34.36
CA ILE A 609 -4.71 6.68 34.14
C ILE A 609 -3.46 5.83 34.42
N ALA A 610 -3.60 4.80 35.26
CA ALA A 610 -2.50 3.94 35.66
C ALA A 610 -1.79 3.30 34.44
N GLY A 611 -0.46 3.47 34.39
CA GLY A 611 0.39 2.98 33.29
C GLY A 611 0.47 3.90 32.07
N VAL A 612 -0.34 4.98 32.00
CA VAL A 612 -0.19 6.02 30.97
C VAL A 612 0.68 7.14 31.52
N PRO A 613 1.78 7.53 30.84
CA PRO A 613 2.59 8.66 31.28
C PRO A 613 1.80 9.97 31.35
N GLU A 614 2.22 10.89 32.23
CA GLU A 614 1.56 12.19 32.39
C GLU A 614 1.63 13.00 31.09
N ARG A 615 0.57 13.76 30.78
CA ARG A 615 0.47 14.62 29.58
C ARG A 615 0.66 13.85 28.26
N THR A 616 0.35 12.56 28.23
CA THR A 616 0.30 11.78 27.00
C THR A 616 -0.84 12.26 26.11
N TYR A 617 -0.55 12.53 24.84
CA TYR A 617 -1.52 13.02 23.88
C TYR A 617 -2.68 12.03 23.72
N VAL A 618 -3.92 12.48 23.94
CA VAL A 618 -5.10 11.63 23.73
C VAL A 618 -5.39 11.61 22.23
N ASN A 619 -5.02 10.52 21.55
CA ASN A 619 -5.04 10.49 20.08
C ASN A 619 -6.43 10.18 19.52
N GLN A 620 -7.16 9.25 20.14
CA GLN A 620 -8.54 8.91 19.74
C GLN A 620 -9.33 8.35 20.92
N ILE A 621 -10.60 8.75 21.04
CA ILE A 621 -11.60 8.12 21.90
C ILE A 621 -12.68 7.50 21.00
N VAL A 622 -13.10 6.28 21.30
CA VAL A 622 -14.21 5.60 20.62
C VAL A 622 -15.20 5.06 21.65
N ALA A 623 -16.42 5.60 21.65
CA ALA A 623 -17.53 5.04 22.42
C ALA A 623 -18.09 3.79 21.73
N SER A 624 -18.31 2.72 22.49
CA SER A 624 -18.73 1.42 21.96
C SER A 624 -20.06 1.51 21.20
N GLN A 625 -20.17 0.66 20.18
CA GLN A 625 -21.39 0.46 19.40
C GLN A 625 -22.35 -0.55 20.03
N HIS A 626 -21.91 -1.25 21.09
CA HIS A 626 -22.57 -2.41 21.69
C HIS A 626 -22.93 -2.24 23.16
N ASP A 627 -22.20 -1.41 23.91
CA ASP A 627 -22.43 -1.20 25.33
C ASP A 627 -22.31 0.28 25.74
N LYS A 628 -23.25 0.76 26.57
CA LYS A 628 -23.32 2.17 26.99
C LYS A 628 -22.11 2.62 27.83
N ASN A 629 -21.50 1.71 28.59
CA ASN A 629 -20.44 2.02 29.54
C ASN A 629 -19.04 1.72 29.01
N THR A 630 -18.95 1.17 27.79
CA THR A 630 -17.70 0.77 27.16
C THR A 630 -17.15 1.87 26.27
N VAL A 631 -15.90 2.24 26.52
CA VAL A 631 -15.16 3.24 25.74
C VAL A 631 -13.73 2.77 25.59
N TYR A 632 -13.16 2.99 24.40
CA TYR A 632 -11.76 2.72 24.09
C TYR A 632 -11.02 4.03 23.89
N VAL A 633 -9.76 4.07 24.32
CA VAL A 633 -8.89 5.25 24.16
C VAL A 633 -7.51 4.81 23.71
N THR A 634 -7.02 5.49 22.68
CA THR A 634 -5.64 5.37 22.21
C THR A 634 -4.86 6.61 22.64
N PHE A 635 -3.77 6.39 23.37
CA PHE A 635 -2.84 7.44 23.79
C PHE A 635 -1.55 7.36 22.96
N ASN A 636 -0.92 8.51 22.74
CA ASN A 636 0.30 8.58 21.97
C ASN A 636 1.39 9.41 22.70
N HIS A 637 2.47 8.74 23.11
CA HIS A 637 3.59 9.35 23.84
C HIS A 637 4.88 9.51 23.01
N HIS A 638 4.83 9.27 21.68
CA HIS A 638 6.05 9.31 20.83
C HIS A 638 6.72 10.68 20.82
N ARG A 639 5.93 11.76 21.03
CA ARG A 639 6.41 13.15 21.13
C ARG A 639 7.19 13.45 22.42
N TYR A 640 7.42 12.43 23.24
CA TYR A 640 8.33 12.43 24.38
C TYR A 640 9.44 11.38 24.26
N GLY A 641 9.56 10.69 23.12
CA GLY A 641 10.55 9.63 22.89
C GLY A 641 10.10 8.22 23.28
N ASP A 642 8.83 8.04 23.61
CA ASP A 642 8.26 6.74 23.98
C ASP A 642 7.36 6.19 22.86
N PHE A 643 7.81 5.11 22.24
CA PHE A 643 7.13 4.49 21.09
C PHE A 643 6.16 3.38 21.48
N HIS A 644 5.93 3.14 22.78
CA HIS A 644 5.02 2.11 23.26
C HIS A 644 3.57 2.37 22.82
N PRO A 645 2.82 1.34 22.39
CA PRO A 645 1.41 1.48 22.09
C PRO A 645 0.56 1.49 23.37
N TYR A 646 -0.19 2.58 23.60
CA TYR A 646 -1.09 2.69 24.74
C TYR A 646 -2.55 2.64 24.29
N ILE A 647 -3.22 1.50 24.53
CA ILE A 647 -4.63 1.30 24.19
C ILE A 647 -5.37 0.85 25.45
N TYR A 648 -6.37 1.62 25.87
CA TYR A 648 -7.11 1.38 27.11
C TYR A 648 -8.60 1.24 26.85
N LYS A 649 -9.26 0.47 27.72
CA LYS A 649 -10.70 0.22 27.72
C LYS A 649 -11.29 0.46 29.10
N THR A 650 -12.42 1.14 29.16
CA THR A 650 -13.33 1.14 30.31
C THR A 650 -14.58 0.31 29.99
N THR A 651 -15.22 -0.26 31.00
CA THR A 651 -16.55 -0.89 30.91
C THR A 651 -17.52 -0.37 31.98
N ASP A 652 -17.16 0.68 32.73
CA ASP A 652 -17.94 1.24 33.83
C ASP A 652 -18.23 2.75 33.66
N GLY A 653 -18.17 3.25 32.42
CA GLY A 653 -18.43 4.65 32.10
C GLY A 653 -17.25 5.60 32.37
N GLY A 654 -16.02 5.08 32.41
CA GLY A 654 -14.79 5.87 32.52
C GLY A 654 -14.25 5.99 33.95
N LYS A 655 -14.77 5.19 34.90
CA LYS A 655 -14.32 5.19 36.30
C LYS A 655 -13.04 4.38 36.45
N THR A 656 -12.92 3.26 35.73
CA THR A 656 -11.71 2.44 35.69
C THR A 656 -11.28 2.11 34.26
N TRP A 657 -9.97 2.00 34.06
CA TRP A 657 -9.36 1.82 32.74
C TRP A 657 -8.39 0.66 32.76
N LYS A 658 -8.46 -0.21 31.74
CA LYS A 658 -7.61 -1.39 31.59
C LYS A 658 -6.87 -1.34 30.26
N ALA A 659 -5.56 -1.58 30.32
CA ALA A 659 -4.71 -1.78 29.15
C ALA A 659 -5.17 -3.00 28.31
N ILE A 660 -5.22 -2.84 26.99
CA ILE A 660 -5.57 -3.90 26.03
C ILE A 660 -4.56 -4.01 24.88
N GLN A 661 -3.40 -3.34 24.95
CA GLN A 661 -2.36 -3.46 23.91
C GLN A 661 -1.67 -4.84 23.88
N ASN A 662 -1.57 -5.51 25.04
CA ASN A 662 -1.00 -6.86 25.23
C ASN A 662 0.26 -7.17 24.41
N ASN A 663 0.13 -7.87 23.27
CA ASN A 663 1.24 -8.37 22.45
C ASN A 663 1.58 -7.48 21.23
N LEU A 664 1.08 -6.25 21.18
CA LEU A 664 1.54 -5.27 20.16
C LEU A 664 3.03 -4.98 20.33
N PRO A 665 3.77 -4.66 19.25
CA PRO A 665 5.20 -4.35 19.35
C PRO A 665 5.49 -3.15 20.26
N GLU A 666 6.53 -3.25 21.08
CA GLU A 666 7.01 -2.17 21.96
C GLU A 666 7.37 -0.88 21.20
N ARG A 667 7.88 -1.01 19.97
CA ARG A 667 8.11 0.11 19.06
C ARG A 667 7.07 0.06 17.95
N GLY A 668 6.04 0.90 18.06
CA GLY A 668 4.92 0.87 17.11
C GLY A 668 3.69 1.57 17.65
N THR A 669 3.84 2.83 18.03
CA THR A 669 2.78 3.61 18.69
C THR A 669 1.43 3.46 17.97
N ALA A 670 0.37 3.27 18.75
CA ALA A 670 -0.99 3.21 18.23
C ALA A 670 -1.53 4.61 17.95
N TYR A 671 -2.27 4.74 16.84
CA TYR A 671 -2.96 5.98 16.46
C TYR A 671 -4.46 5.86 16.63
N CYS A 672 -5.03 4.73 16.24
CA CYS A 672 -6.47 4.59 16.15
C CYS A 672 -6.95 3.20 16.56
N ILE A 673 -8.24 3.12 16.91
CA ILE A 673 -8.94 1.86 17.21
C ILE A 673 -10.33 1.90 16.57
N ALA A 674 -10.79 0.77 16.04
CA ALA A 674 -12.15 0.59 15.54
C ALA A 674 -12.77 -0.67 16.15
N GLU A 675 -14.02 -0.57 16.61
CA GLU A 675 -14.84 -1.69 17.06
C GLU A 675 -15.79 -2.12 15.95
N ASP A 676 -15.78 -3.42 15.60
CA ASP A 676 -16.72 -3.97 14.63
C ASP A 676 -18.16 -3.65 14.99
N HIS A 677 -18.99 -3.38 14.00
CA HIS A 677 -20.36 -2.93 14.19
C HIS A 677 -21.35 -4.07 14.51
N ILE A 678 -20.91 -5.33 14.55
CA ILE A 678 -21.73 -6.50 14.90
C ILE A 678 -21.15 -7.29 16.08
N ASN A 679 -19.85 -7.57 16.12
CA ASN A 679 -19.18 -8.35 17.15
C ASN A 679 -18.29 -7.46 18.05
N PRO A 680 -18.62 -7.27 19.35
CA PRO A 680 -17.86 -6.40 20.25
C PRO A 680 -16.43 -6.88 20.55
N ASN A 681 -16.10 -8.15 20.23
CA ASN A 681 -14.76 -8.69 20.45
C ASN A 681 -13.84 -8.52 19.25
N LEU A 682 -14.38 -8.17 18.08
CA LEU A 682 -13.58 -7.90 16.89
C LEU A 682 -13.16 -6.42 16.89
N LEU A 683 -11.87 -6.20 17.15
CA LEU A 683 -11.26 -4.87 17.20
C LEU A 683 -10.16 -4.75 16.14
N PHE A 684 -9.95 -3.54 15.65
CA PHE A 684 -8.85 -3.17 14.75
C PHE A 684 -8.07 -2.01 15.33
N THR A 685 -6.75 -1.96 15.13
CA THR A 685 -5.93 -0.81 15.52
C THR A 685 -4.88 -0.50 14.47
N GLY A 686 -4.73 0.80 14.15
CA GLY A 686 -3.69 1.33 13.29
C GLY A 686 -2.50 1.82 14.12
N THR A 687 -1.30 1.48 13.68
CA THR A 687 -0.03 1.76 14.36
C THR A 687 0.97 2.42 13.42
N GLU A 688 2.13 2.81 13.93
CA GLU A 688 3.25 3.31 13.11
C GLU A 688 3.66 2.36 11.99
N PHE A 689 3.55 1.03 12.18
CA PHE A 689 4.07 0.04 11.22
C PHE A 689 2.99 -0.93 10.72
N GLY A 690 1.75 -0.46 10.61
CA GLY A 690 0.65 -1.17 9.96
C GLY A 690 -0.60 -1.31 10.82
N VAL A 691 -1.47 -2.24 10.45
CA VAL A 691 -2.76 -2.49 11.10
C VAL A 691 -2.83 -3.88 11.73
N TYR A 692 -3.50 -3.97 12.88
CA TYR A 692 -3.70 -5.21 13.62
C TYR A 692 -5.19 -5.44 13.86
N CYS A 693 -5.59 -6.71 13.96
CA CYS A 693 -6.91 -7.11 14.43
C CYS A 693 -6.81 -8.00 15.67
N SER A 694 -7.87 -7.97 16.47
CA SER A 694 -8.09 -8.88 17.60
C SER A 694 -9.49 -9.46 17.46
N ILE A 695 -9.64 -10.78 17.64
CA ILE A 695 -10.95 -11.45 17.65
C ILE A 695 -11.46 -11.76 19.07
N ASP A 696 -10.70 -11.36 20.11
CA ASP A 696 -10.95 -11.70 21.51
C ASP A 696 -10.96 -10.48 22.46
N GLY A 697 -11.33 -9.30 21.92
CA GLY A 697 -11.53 -8.08 22.70
C GLY A 697 -10.24 -7.40 23.16
N GLY A 698 -9.14 -7.62 22.45
CA GLY A 698 -7.83 -7.01 22.67
C GLY A 698 -6.87 -7.91 23.44
N GLN A 699 -7.22 -9.16 23.75
CA GLN A 699 -6.31 -10.06 24.47
C GLN A 699 -5.12 -10.47 23.61
N LYS A 700 -5.35 -10.69 22.30
CA LYS A 700 -4.31 -10.95 21.33
C LYS A 700 -4.54 -10.18 20.02
N TRP A 701 -3.50 -9.48 19.59
CA TRP A 701 -3.43 -8.76 18.32
C TRP A 701 -2.63 -9.52 17.27
N VAL A 702 -3.16 -9.55 16.05
CA VAL A 702 -2.53 -10.17 14.87
C VAL A 702 -2.47 -9.15 13.75
N GLN A 703 -1.29 -8.95 13.18
CA GLN A 703 -1.09 -7.98 12.10
C GLN A 703 -1.74 -8.46 10.79
N LEU A 704 -2.44 -7.56 10.09
CA LEU A 704 -2.95 -7.80 8.73
C LEU A 704 -1.91 -7.29 7.71
N LYS A 705 -1.05 -8.19 7.22
CA LYS A 705 0.04 -7.86 6.29
C LYS A 705 -0.33 -7.96 4.81
N GLY A 706 -1.44 -8.62 4.49
CA GLY A 706 -1.79 -8.92 3.10
C GLY A 706 -1.94 -7.64 2.27
N GLY A 707 -1.05 -7.39 1.32
CA GLY A 707 -1.14 -6.25 0.39
C GLY A 707 -0.77 -4.87 0.94
N LEU A 708 -0.46 -4.75 2.23
CA LEU A 708 -0.06 -3.48 2.86
C LEU A 708 1.46 -3.47 3.13
N PRO A 709 2.20 -2.44 2.71
CA PRO A 709 3.62 -2.30 3.06
C PRO A 709 3.81 -1.93 4.54
N THR A 710 5.05 -1.92 5.02
CA THR A 710 5.37 -1.23 6.28
C THR A 710 4.97 0.23 6.13
N ILE A 711 3.96 0.71 6.86
CA ILE A 711 3.46 2.09 6.74
C ILE A 711 2.64 2.49 7.98
N ALA A 712 2.67 3.77 8.34
CA ALA A 712 1.81 4.31 9.38
C ALA A 712 0.34 4.32 8.92
N VAL A 713 -0.51 3.71 9.75
CA VAL A 713 -1.98 3.74 9.61
C VAL A 713 -2.52 4.71 10.66
N LYS A 714 -2.80 5.94 10.24
CA LYS A 714 -3.18 7.05 11.15
C LYS A 714 -4.64 6.97 11.57
N ASP A 715 -5.49 6.41 10.73
CA ASP A 715 -6.92 6.29 11.01
C ASP A 715 -7.55 5.09 10.31
N ILE A 716 -8.64 4.60 10.91
CA ILE A 716 -9.40 3.46 10.44
C ILE A 716 -10.88 3.78 10.53
N THR A 717 -11.62 3.48 9.46
CA THR A 717 -13.08 3.52 9.49
C THR A 717 -13.69 2.25 8.91
N ILE A 718 -14.94 1.99 9.29
CA ILE A 718 -15.71 0.82 8.87
C ILE A 718 -16.90 1.28 8.03
N GLN A 719 -16.95 0.83 6.78
CA GLN A 719 -18.15 0.95 5.96
C GLN A 719 -19.08 -0.22 6.31
N LYS A 720 -20.17 0.09 7.03
CA LYS A 720 -21.03 -0.93 7.66
C LYS A 720 -21.84 -1.74 6.65
N ARG A 721 -22.38 -1.10 5.60
CA ARG A 721 -23.17 -1.79 4.56
C ARG A 721 -22.33 -2.86 3.85
N GLU A 722 -21.08 -2.53 3.56
CA GLU A 722 -20.19 -3.40 2.82
C GLU A 722 -19.37 -4.35 3.71
N ASN A 723 -19.27 -4.11 5.02
CA ASN A 723 -18.30 -4.76 5.91
C ASN A 723 -16.86 -4.53 5.45
N ASP A 724 -16.55 -3.34 4.96
CA ASP A 724 -15.20 -2.99 4.51
C ASP A 724 -14.44 -2.29 5.63
N LEU A 725 -13.14 -2.60 5.76
CA LEU A 725 -12.22 -1.90 6.65
C LEU A 725 -11.34 -0.97 5.81
N LEU A 726 -11.39 0.32 6.10
CA LEU A 726 -10.67 1.35 5.37
C LEU A 726 -9.55 1.93 6.21
N LEU A 727 -8.39 2.14 5.59
CA LEU A 727 -7.19 2.66 6.24
C LEU A 727 -6.76 3.97 5.59
N ALA A 728 -6.60 5.02 6.40
CA ALA A 728 -5.80 6.20 6.03
C ALA A 728 -4.32 5.89 6.31
N THR A 729 -3.50 5.80 5.26
CA THR A 729 -2.05 5.67 5.43
C THR A 729 -1.36 7.01 5.24
N PHE A 730 -0.28 7.22 5.99
CA PHE A 730 0.52 8.42 5.87
C PHE A 730 1.69 8.17 4.91
N GLY A 731 1.42 8.17 3.60
CA GLY A 731 2.45 8.04 2.56
C GLY A 731 2.19 6.95 1.52
N ARG A 732 1.03 6.27 1.53
CA ARG A 732 0.65 5.26 0.52
C ARG A 732 -0.84 5.33 0.12
N GLY A 733 -1.50 6.47 0.37
CA GLY A 733 -2.91 6.67 0.05
C GLY A 733 -3.88 5.87 0.92
N PHE A 734 -5.06 5.54 0.40
CA PHE A 734 -6.05 4.70 1.08
C PHE A 734 -5.92 3.22 0.75
N TYR A 735 -6.22 2.37 1.73
CA TYR A 735 -6.36 0.93 1.54
C TYR A 735 -7.73 0.44 2.01
N VAL A 736 -8.26 -0.58 1.32
CA VAL A 736 -9.52 -1.22 1.67
C VAL A 736 -9.31 -2.73 1.81
N LEU A 737 -9.68 -3.30 2.95
CA LEU A 737 -9.94 -4.73 3.06
C LEU A 737 -11.42 -4.96 2.74
N ASP A 738 -11.67 -5.37 1.50
CA ASP A 738 -13.02 -5.65 1.02
C ASP A 738 -13.60 -6.85 1.83
N ASP A 739 -14.77 -6.67 2.45
CA ASP A 739 -15.51 -7.66 3.26
C ASP A 739 -14.69 -8.41 4.35
N TYR A 740 -14.56 -7.83 5.54
CA TYR A 740 -13.90 -8.47 6.68
C TYR A 740 -14.79 -9.45 7.46
N THR A 741 -16.03 -9.72 7.02
CA THR A 741 -16.97 -10.66 7.68
C THR A 741 -16.35 -12.03 8.05
N PRO A 742 -15.40 -12.60 7.28
CA PRO A 742 -14.70 -13.82 7.68
C PRO A 742 -13.99 -13.71 9.05
N LEU A 743 -13.38 -12.57 9.37
CA LEU A 743 -12.73 -12.34 10.68
C LEU A 743 -13.75 -12.36 11.83
N ARG A 744 -14.97 -11.87 11.58
CA ARG A 744 -16.06 -11.87 12.55
C ARG A 744 -16.54 -13.28 12.90
N ASN A 745 -16.47 -14.19 11.94
CA ASN A 745 -16.97 -15.56 12.05
C ASN A 745 -15.88 -16.59 12.31
N LEU A 746 -14.60 -16.20 12.25
CA LEU A 746 -13.46 -17.07 12.53
C LEU A 746 -13.43 -17.41 14.02
N LYS A 747 -13.67 -18.69 14.33
CA LYS A 747 -13.49 -19.24 15.68
C LYS A 747 -12.19 -20.02 15.73
N ARG A 748 -11.54 -20.07 16.89
CA ARG A 748 -10.32 -20.88 17.06
C ARG A 748 -10.56 -22.36 16.76
N GLU A 749 -11.75 -22.87 17.06
CA GLU A 749 -12.20 -24.23 16.73
C GLU A 749 -12.29 -24.50 15.21
N ASP A 750 -12.51 -23.48 14.39
CA ASP A 750 -12.52 -23.65 12.93
C ASP A 750 -11.13 -24.01 12.39
N LEU A 751 -10.07 -23.65 13.12
CA LEU A 751 -8.68 -23.97 12.77
C LEU A 751 -8.35 -25.46 12.94
N ASP A 752 -9.21 -26.23 13.62
CA ASP A 752 -9.06 -27.67 13.76
C ASP A 752 -9.76 -28.47 12.64
N LYS A 753 -10.73 -27.85 11.95
CA LYS A 753 -11.48 -28.47 10.84
C LYS A 753 -10.61 -28.57 9.59
N PRO A 754 -10.76 -29.61 8.74
CA PRO A 754 -9.99 -29.74 7.50
C PRO A 754 -10.13 -28.52 6.58
N ALA A 755 -11.35 -28.01 6.43
CA ALA A 755 -11.64 -26.77 5.74
C ALA A 755 -12.93 -26.13 6.26
N THR A 756 -13.15 -24.85 5.94
CA THR A 756 -14.40 -24.12 6.21
C THR A 756 -14.61 -23.03 5.17
N ILE A 757 -15.82 -22.87 4.65
CA ILE A 757 -16.24 -21.69 3.89
C ILE A 757 -16.95 -20.75 4.86
N TYR A 758 -16.53 -19.49 4.92
CA TYR A 758 -17.16 -18.48 5.76
C TYR A 758 -18.42 -17.90 5.08
N PRO A 759 -19.31 -17.22 5.84
CA PRO A 759 -20.51 -16.60 5.26
C PRO A 759 -20.18 -15.77 4.01
N ILE A 760 -20.95 -15.99 2.95
CA ILE A 760 -20.75 -15.37 1.64
C ILE A 760 -21.67 -14.15 1.56
N LYS A 761 -21.08 -12.98 1.37
CA LYS A 761 -21.82 -11.74 1.16
C LYS A 761 -22.61 -11.78 -0.15
N ASP A 762 -23.78 -11.16 -0.16
CA ASP A 762 -24.57 -10.98 -1.38
C ASP A 762 -23.74 -10.31 -2.48
N ALA A 763 -23.80 -10.89 -3.67
CA ALA A 763 -22.90 -10.55 -4.77
C ALA A 763 -23.62 -9.73 -5.85
N TRP A 764 -23.12 -8.51 -6.13
CA TRP A 764 -23.71 -7.61 -7.11
C TRP A 764 -23.21 -7.92 -8.54
N MET A 765 -24.15 -8.28 -9.41
CA MET A 765 -23.91 -8.64 -10.82
C MET A 765 -24.06 -7.42 -11.73
N TYR A 766 -23.03 -7.16 -12.54
CA TYR A 766 -23.03 -6.15 -13.58
C TYR A 766 -21.97 -6.48 -14.63
N VAL A 767 -22.11 -5.90 -15.83
CA VAL A 767 -21.05 -5.89 -16.83
C VAL A 767 -20.23 -4.61 -16.66
N GLN A 768 -18.91 -4.75 -16.63
CA GLN A 768 -18.01 -3.60 -16.48
C GLN A 768 -18.03 -2.71 -17.74
N SER A 769 -17.93 -1.40 -17.54
CA SER A 769 -17.77 -0.43 -18.64
C SER A 769 -16.31 -0.34 -19.09
N LEU A 770 -16.10 0.18 -20.32
CA LEU A 770 -14.79 0.42 -20.92
C LEU A 770 -14.68 1.87 -21.39
N PRO A 771 -14.64 2.86 -20.47
CA PRO A 771 -14.55 4.27 -20.84
C PRO A 771 -13.29 4.62 -21.65
N LEU A 772 -12.21 3.85 -21.53
CA LEU A 772 -11.00 3.99 -22.35
C LEU A 772 -11.00 3.07 -23.60
N GLY A 773 -12.15 2.51 -23.97
CA GLY A 773 -12.34 1.61 -25.12
C GLY A 773 -11.93 0.16 -24.89
N VAL A 774 -10.83 -0.09 -24.17
CA VAL A 774 -10.35 -1.42 -23.76
C VAL A 774 -9.98 -1.42 -22.27
N ARG A 775 -9.72 -2.60 -21.70
CA ARG A 775 -9.38 -2.77 -20.27
C ARG A 775 -8.01 -2.16 -19.90
N GLY A 776 -7.68 -2.17 -18.61
CA GLY A 776 -6.37 -1.71 -18.13
C GLY A 776 -6.20 -0.19 -18.29
N LYS A 777 -5.04 0.28 -18.74
CA LYS A 777 -4.79 1.72 -19.00
C LYS A 777 -5.25 2.18 -20.40
N GLY A 778 -5.92 1.33 -21.18
CA GLY A 778 -6.27 1.66 -22.56
C GLY A 778 -5.05 2.01 -23.40
N PHE A 779 -5.11 3.11 -24.16
CA PHE A 779 -3.99 3.66 -24.93
C PHE A 779 -3.40 4.93 -24.31
N GLN A 780 -3.51 5.10 -22.98
CA GLN A 780 -3.05 6.31 -22.29
C GLN A 780 -1.55 6.32 -21.98
N GLY A 781 -0.86 5.18 -22.15
CA GLY A 781 0.55 5.01 -21.78
C GLY A 781 0.73 4.55 -20.32
N GLU A 782 1.95 4.14 -19.97
CA GLU A 782 2.24 3.53 -18.66
C GLU A 782 2.33 4.54 -17.50
N ASN A 783 2.53 5.82 -17.79
CA ASN A 783 2.46 6.88 -16.79
C ASN A 783 1.02 7.20 -16.34
N PHE A 784 0.01 6.69 -17.03
CA PHE A 784 -1.38 6.87 -16.62
C PHE A 784 -1.68 6.08 -15.35
N PHE A 785 -2.10 6.77 -14.28
CA PHE A 785 -2.36 6.14 -12.99
C PHE A 785 -3.78 5.57 -12.91
N THR A 786 -3.85 4.30 -12.50
CA THR A 786 -5.09 3.65 -12.11
C THR A 786 -4.83 2.62 -11.02
N THR A 787 -5.80 2.39 -10.15
CA THR A 787 -5.79 1.30 -9.18
C THR A 787 -6.88 0.27 -9.49
N PRO A 788 -6.65 -1.03 -9.23
CA PRO A 788 -7.62 -2.06 -9.57
C PRO A 788 -8.89 -1.96 -8.71
N ASN A 789 -10.03 -2.24 -9.32
CA ASN A 789 -11.28 -2.54 -8.61
C ASN A 789 -11.20 -3.94 -7.96
N PRO A 790 -12.03 -4.26 -6.95
CA PRO A 790 -12.25 -5.65 -6.55
C PRO A 790 -12.73 -6.46 -7.75
N LYS A 791 -12.32 -7.74 -7.85
CA LYS A 791 -12.81 -8.62 -8.92
C LYS A 791 -14.33 -8.73 -8.87
N VAL A 792 -14.99 -8.54 -10.01
CA VAL A 792 -16.45 -8.69 -10.13
C VAL A 792 -16.82 -10.15 -9.98
N GLY A 793 -17.65 -10.47 -8.99
CA GLY A 793 -18.08 -11.84 -8.74
C GLY A 793 -18.54 -12.10 -7.31
N ALA A 794 -19.03 -13.31 -7.06
CA ALA A 794 -19.26 -13.83 -5.72
C ALA A 794 -17.90 -14.26 -5.12
N VAL A 795 -17.54 -13.70 -3.97
CA VAL A 795 -16.27 -13.96 -3.29
C VAL A 795 -16.46 -15.05 -2.24
N PHE A 796 -15.75 -16.17 -2.38
CA PHE A 796 -15.73 -17.24 -1.38
C PHE A 796 -14.45 -17.12 -0.55
N THR A 797 -14.60 -16.74 0.72
CA THR A 797 -13.49 -16.80 1.68
C THR A 797 -13.53 -18.15 2.40
N TYR A 798 -12.40 -18.86 2.43
CA TYR A 798 -12.32 -20.20 3.01
C TYR A 798 -11.01 -20.41 3.77
N TYR A 799 -11.07 -21.23 4.81
CA TYR A 799 -9.90 -21.74 5.53
C TYR A 799 -9.59 -23.17 5.08
N LEU A 800 -8.30 -23.47 4.91
CA LEU A 800 -7.78 -24.83 4.74
C LEU A 800 -6.71 -25.08 5.81
N LYS A 801 -6.84 -26.17 6.57
CA LYS A 801 -5.93 -26.47 7.68
C LYS A 801 -4.50 -26.75 7.24
N ASP A 802 -4.38 -27.67 6.30
CA ASP A 802 -3.11 -28.22 5.85
C ASP A 802 -2.93 -28.02 4.35
N ASP A 803 -1.67 -27.82 3.93
CA ASP A 803 -1.34 -27.88 2.51
C ASP A 803 -1.60 -29.32 2.05
N ILE A 804 -2.30 -29.47 0.92
CA ILE A 804 -2.45 -30.79 0.30
C ILE A 804 -1.23 -30.97 -0.60
N LYS A 805 -0.23 -31.70 -0.12
CA LYS A 805 1.08 -31.86 -0.76
C LYS A 805 1.20 -33.18 -1.50
N THR A 806 1.87 -33.14 -2.65
CA THR A 806 2.37 -34.31 -3.37
C THR A 806 3.37 -35.10 -2.52
N ILE A 807 3.58 -36.38 -2.84
CA ILE A 807 4.63 -37.24 -2.28
C ILE A 807 6.00 -36.56 -2.45
N LYS A 808 6.23 -35.95 -3.62
CA LYS A 808 7.44 -35.20 -3.97
C LYS A 808 7.68 -34.01 -3.04
N GLU A 809 6.64 -33.24 -2.74
CA GLU A 809 6.72 -32.11 -1.82
C GLU A 809 6.92 -32.58 -0.37
N LYS A 810 6.20 -33.62 0.07
CA LYS A 810 6.38 -34.23 1.41
C LYS A 810 7.81 -34.72 1.60
N ARG A 811 8.38 -35.40 0.60
CA ARG A 811 9.79 -35.82 0.61
C ARG A 811 10.72 -34.60 0.68
N ARG A 812 10.56 -33.62 -0.21
CA ARG A 812 11.43 -32.42 -0.24
C ARG A 812 11.41 -31.66 1.09
N ASP A 813 10.27 -31.63 1.77
CA ASP A 813 10.17 -31.02 3.10
C ASP A 813 10.91 -31.84 4.15
N ALA A 814 10.80 -33.18 4.13
CA ALA A 814 11.58 -34.06 5.00
C ALA A 814 13.10 -33.93 4.74
N GLU A 815 13.51 -33.81 3.48
CA GLU A 815 14.90 -33.57 3.09
C GLU A 815 15.40 -32.21 3.57
N LYS A 816 14.61 -31.14 3.41
CA LYS A 816 14.96 -29.80 3.91
C LYS A 816 15.21 -29.81 5.42
N GLU A 817 14.36 -30.50 6.17
CA GLU A 817 14.53 -30.60 7.63
C GLU A 817 15.78 -31.41 8.02
N LYS A 818 16.14 -32.45 7.25
CA LYS A 818 17.41 -33.18 7.44
C LYS A 818 18.63 -32.31 7.09
N ILE A 819 18.60 -31.63 5.95
CA ILE A 819 19.68 -30.73 5.51
C ILE A 819 19.91 -29.62 6.55
N LYS A 820 18.85 -29.03 7.10
CA LYS A 820 18.94 -28.06 8.19
C LYS A 820 19.63 -28.61 9.45
N LYS A 821 19.50 -29.91 9.72
CA LYS A 821 20.16 -30.60 10.83
C LYS A 821 21.58 -31.07 10.50
N GLY A 822 22.08 -30.79 9.29
CA GLY A 822 23.37 -31.29 8.82
C GLY A 822 23.38 -32.77 8.48
N GLU A 823 22.21 -33.40 8.39
CA GLU A 823 22.05 -34.80 8.01
C GLU A 823 21.98 -34.92 6.47
N ALA A 824 22.52 -36.02 5.93
CA ALA A 824 22.36 -36.32 4.51
C ALA A 824 20.87 -36.61 4.19
N PRO A 825 20.30 -36.02 3.13
CA PRO A 825 18.99 -36.43 2.64
C PRO A 825 19.06 -37.91 2.19
N TYR A 826 17.96 -38.65 2.36
CA TYR A 826 17.91 -40.03 1.88
C TYR A 826 17.66 -40.04 0.38
N TYR A 827 18.19 -41.05 -0.31
CA TYR A 827 17.89 -41.25 -1.73
C TYR A 827 16.61 -42.11 -1.87
N PRO A 828 15.55 -41.62 -2.53
CA PRO A 828 14.31 -42.40 -2.71
C PRO A 828 14.54 -43.60 -3.63
N SER A 829 13.80 -44.69 -3.41
CA SER A 829 13.78 -45.82 -4.35
C SER A 829 13.27 -45.38 -5.72
N ILE A 830 13.69 -46.07 -6.79
CA ILE A 830 13.24 -45.80 -8.16
C ILE A 830 11.70 -45.83 -8.27
N ASP A 831 11.04 -46.77 -7.61
CA ASP A 831 9.57 -46.87 -7.66
C ASP A 831 8.89 -45.67 -6.96
N SER A 832 9.45 -45.18 -5.86
CA SER A 832 8.98 -43.93 -5.24
C SER A 832 9.15 -42.72 -6.16
N LEU A 833 10.23 -42.63 -6.93
CA LEU A 833 10.43 -41.53 -7.89
C LEU A 833 9.42 -41.61 -9.05
N ARG A 834 9.14 -42.83 -9.55
CA ARG A 834 8.09 -43.05 -10.56
C ARG A 834 6.72 -42.64 -10.02
N MET A 835 6.39 -43.04 -8.79
CA MET A 835 5.15 -42.61 -8.13
C MET A 835 5.08 -41.08 -7.99
N GLU A 836 6.19 -40.41 -7.66
CA GLU A 836 6.25 -38.94 -7.59
C GLU A 836 6.01 -38.27 -8.95
N ASP A 837 6.56 -38.84 -10.02
CA ASP A 837 6.44 -38.27 -11.37
C ASP A 837 5.08 -38.58 -12.02
N GLU A 838 4.43 -39.68 -11.63
CA GLU A 838 3.09 -40.08 -12.09
C GLU A 838 1.95 -39.47 -11.24
N GLN A 839 2.24 -38.95 -10.04
CA GLN A 839 1.22 -38.41 -9.16
C GLN A 839 0.61 -37.11 -9.72
N PRO A 840 -0.72 -37.03 -9.88
CA PRO A 840 -1.36 -35.81 -10.32
C PRO A 840 -1.31 -34.74 -9.22
N ALA A 841 -1.10 -33.48 -9.63
CA ALA A 841 -1.03 -32.38 -8.67
C ALA A 841 -2.37 -32.19 -7.92
N PRO A 842 -2.35 -32.09 -6.59
CA PRO A 842 -3.56 -31.88 -5.80
C PRO A 842 -4.12 -30.48 -6.03
N HIS A 843 -5.44 -30.37 -5.92
CA HIS A 843 -6.13 -29.08 -6.03
C HIS A 843 -7.45 -29.08 -5.26
N LEU A 844 -7.97 -27.89 -5.04
CA LEU A 844 -9.33 -27.68 -4.55
C LEU A 844 -10.28 -27.48 -5.73
N LEU A 845 -11.52 -27.93 -5.56
CA LEU A 845 -12.59 -27.74 -6.52
C LEU A 845 -13.80 -27.14 -5.82
N PHE A 846 -14.11 -25.90 -6.19
CA PHE A 846 -15.35 -25.23 -5.79
C PHE A 846 -16.42 -25.58 -6.82
N THR A 847 -17.55 -26.13 -6.37
CA THR A 847 -18.69 -26.44 -7.24
C THR A 847 -19.84 -25.50 -6.91
N VAL A 848 -20.17 -24.61 -7.85
CA VAL A 848 -21.31 -23.71 -7.76
C VAL A 848 -22.53 -24.35 -8.39
N THR A 849 -23.64 -24.40 -7.65
CA THR A 849 -24.93 -24.90 -8.13
C THR A 849 -26.02 -23.85 -8.02
N ASP A 850 -27.03 -23.94 -8.88
CA ASP A 850 -28.26 -23.15 -8.74
C ASP A 850 -29.15 -23.69 -7.60
N GLU A 851 -30.32 -23.07 -7.41
CA GLU A 851 -31.32 -23.49 -6.41
C GLU A 851 -31.84 -24.92 -6.61
N ASN A 852 -31.81 -25.42 -7.85
CA ASN A 852 -32.24 -26.77 -8.25
C ASN A 852 -31.09 -27.80 -8.17
N ASN A 853 -29.92 -27.40 -7.65
CA ASN A 853 -28.69 -28.18 -7.56
C ASN A 853 -28.06 -28.56 -8.92
N ASN A 854 -28.40 -27.86 -10.00
CA ASN A 854 -27.68 -28.00 -11.27
C ASN A 854 -26.31 -27.34 -11.15
N VAL A 855 -25.26 -28.01 -11.64
CA VAL A 855 -23.91 -27.44 -11.63
C VAL A 855 -23.82 -26.32 -12.67
N VAL A 856 -23.47 -25.13 -12.20
CA VAL A 856 -23.31 -23.91 -13.01
C VAL A 856 -21.85 -23.73 -13.40
N ARG A 857 -20.94 -23.86 -12.43
CA ARG A 857 -19.51 -23.69 -12.62
C ARG A 857 -18.71 -24.55 -11.64
N ARG A 858 -17.58 -25.06 -12.12
CA ARG A 858 -16.52 -25.62 -11.27
C ARG A 858 -15.28 -24.75 -11.38
N ILE A 859 -14.67 -24.40 -10.24
CA ILE A 859 -13.53 -23.51 -10.17
C ILE A 859 -12.40 -24.22 -9.43
N LYS A 860 -11.29 -24.43 -10.13
CA LYS A 860 -10.08 -25.04 -9.59
C LYS A 860 -9.29 -23.99 -8.79
N ALA A 861 -8.82 -24.35 -7.61
CA ALA A 861 -7.96 -23.52 -6.77
C ALA A 861 -6.73 -24.28 -6.26
N PRO A 862 -5.62 -23.58 -5.96
CA PRO A 862 -4.48 -24.18 -5.27
C PRO A 862 -4.90 -24.73 -3.89
N ALA A 863 -4.38 -25.90 -3.52
CA ALA A 863 -4.64 -26.51 -2.22
C ALA A 863 -3.64 -26.04 -1.14
N LYS A 864 -3.59 -24.72 -0.93
CA LYS A 864 -2.70 -24.06 0.03
C LYS A 864 -3.40 -23.77 1.35
N LYS A 865 -2.72 -24.03 2.46
CA LYS A 865 -3.23 -23.78 3.81
C LYS A 865 -3.49 -22.30 4.10
N GLY A 866 -4.28 -22.05 5.13
CA GLY A 866 -4.60 -20.74 5.65
C GLY A 866 -5.93 -20.20 5.15
N LEU A 867 -6.20 -18.92 5.44
CA LEU A 867 -7.38 -18.20 4.96
C LEU A 867 -7.11 -17.75 3.52
N ASN A 868 -8.03 -18.01 2.60
CA ASN A 868 -7.88 -17.79 1.16
C ASN A 868 -9.18 -17.24 0.55
N ARG A 869 -9.09 -16.61 -0.63
CA ARG A 869 -10.23 -16.10 -1.39
C ARG A 869 -10.22 -16.58 -2.83
N ILE A 870 -11.40 -16.91 -3.34
CA ILE A 870 -11.64 -17.19 -4.76
C ILE A 870 -12.91 -16.48 -5.22
N VAL A 871 -13.02 -16.18 -6.51
CA VAL A 871 -14.15 -15.42 -7.07
C VAL A 871 -14.81 -16.23 -8.18
N TRP A 872 -16.14 -16.34 -8.11
CA TRP A 872 -16.97 -16.75 -9.25
C TRP A 872 -17.48 -15.51 -9.97
N ASP A 873 -17.05 -15.32 -11.22
CA ASP A 873 -17.34 -14.19 -12.11
C ASP A 873 -18.80 -14.13 -12.63
N PHE A 874 -19.69 -14.93 -12.02
CA PHE A 874 -21.08 -15.13 -12.42
C PHE A 874 -21.28 -15.82 -13.78
N ARG A 875 -20.26 -16.43 -14.37
CA ARG A 875 -20.38 -17.05 -15.70
C ARG A 875 -20.42 -18.57 -15.64
N TYR A 876 -21.13 -19.15 -16.60
CA TYR A 876 -21.03 -20.59 -16.90
C TYR A 876 -19.64 -20.94 -17.44
N ALA A 877 -19.32 -22.23 -17.53
CA ALA A 877 -18.12 -22.69 -18.22
C ALA A 877 -18.11 -22.21 -19.69
N PRO A 878 -16.93 -21.98 -20.30
CA PRO A 878 -16.82 -21.77 -21.74
C PRO A 878 -17.44 -22.94 -22.52
N PHE A 879 -18.06 -22.64 -23.66
CA PHE A 879 -18.72 -23.65 -24.50
C PHE A 879 -17.92 -24.02 -25.74
N GLY A 880 -16.85 -23.29 -26.06
CA GLY A 880 -15.90 -23.65 -27.12
C GLY A 880 -14.93 -24.78 -26.73
N PRO A 881 -13.98 -25.11 -27.63
CA PRO A 881 -12.96 -26.12 -27.40
C PRO A 881 -12.10 -25.77 -26.17
N VAL A 882 -11.55 -26.80 -25.53
CA VAL A 882 -10.65 -26.60 -24.39
C VAL A 882 -9.33 -26.04 -24.89
N ASP A 883 -8.99 -24.83 -24.44
CA ASP A 883 -7.69 -24.22 -24.67
C ASP A 883 -6.81 -24.36 -23.42
N LEU A 884 -5.64 -25.00 -23.60
CA LEU A 884 -4.64 -25.17 -22.55
C LEU A 884 -3.63 -24.02 -22.54
N THR A 885 -3.69 -23.12 -23.51
CA THR A 885 -2.85 -21.93 -23.58
C THR A 885 -3.23 -21.00 -22.43
N PRO A 886 -2.29 -20.60 -21.57
CA PRO A 886 -2.56 -19.64 -20.53
C PRO A 886 -3.07 -18.32 -21.14
N PHE A 887 -4.11 -17.75 -20.53
CA PHE A 887 -4.61 -16.44 -20.93
C PHE A 887 -3.56 -15.36 -20.62
N ASP A 888 -3.09 -14.67 -21.64
CA ASP A 888 -2.18 -13.53 -21.48
C ASP A 888 -2.98 -12.26 -21.22
N GLU A 889 -3.07 -11.86 -19.94
CA GLU A 889 -3.76 -10.65 -19.53
C GLU A 889 -3.08 -9.36 -20.03
N SER A 890 -1.77 -9.41 -20.35
CA SER A 890 -0.97 -8.23 -20.72
C SER A 890 -1.33 -7.67 -22.08
N PHE A 891 -1.80 -8.50 -23.01
CA PHE A 891 -2.22 -8.06 -24.32
C PHE A 891 -3.66 -7.53 -24.29
N VAL A 892 -3.85 -6.22 -24.43
CA VAL A 892 -5.17 -5.56 -24.27
C VAL A 892 -6.30 -6.08 -25.17
N PHE A 893 -5.97 -6.69 -26.31
CA PHE A 893 -6.94 -7.31 -27.22
C PHE A 893 -7.13 -8.82 -27.01
N SER A 894 -6.34 -9.45 -26.13
CA SER A 894 -6.58 -10.84 -25.77
C SER A 894 -7.94 -10.94 -25.08
N SER A 895 -8.67 -12.02 -25.32
CA SER A 895 -9.86 -12.33 -24.54
C SER A 895 -9.85 -13.81 -24.22
N GLN A 896 -10.21 -14.16 -22.99
CA GLN A 896 -10.46 -15.54 -22.62
C GLN A 896 -11.88 -15.89 -23.08
N GLU A 897 -12.07 -17.07 -23.67
CA GLU A 897 -13.43 -17.55 -23.92
C GLU A 897 -14.15 -17.70 -22.58
N THR A 898 -15.35 -17.13 -22.47
CA THR A 898 -16.17 -17.15 -21.26
C THR A 898 -17.57 -17.64 -21.58
N GLY A 899 -18.26 -18.20 -20.59
CA GLY A 899 -19.68 -18.53 -20.72
C GLY A 899 -20.58 -17.29 -20.60
N TYR A 900 -21.87 -17.47 -20.90
CA TYR A 900 -22.86 -16.43 -20.57
C TYR A 900 -22.97 -16.21 -19.07
N MET A 901 -23.46 -15.03 -18.72
CA MET A 901 -23.74 -14.65 -17.35
C MET A 901 -24.95 -15.42 -16.82
N ALA A 902 -24.83 -15.94 -15.61
CA ALA A 902 -25.91 -16.58 -14.88
C ALA A 902 -27.00 -15.56 -14.49
N LEU A 903 -28.18 -16.04 -14.10
CA LEU A 903 -29.27 -15.17 -13.67
C LEU A 903 -29.07 -14.71 -12.21
N PRO A 904 -29.50 -13.50 -11.83
CA PRO A 904 -29.67 -13.16 -10.42
C PRO A 904 -30.59 -14.16 -9.73
N GLY A 905 -30.23 -14.62 -8.53
CA GLY A 905 -30.93 -15.69 -7.85
C GLY A 905 -30.14 -16.29 -6.69
N ASN A 906 -30.64 -17.41 -6.16
CA ASN A 906 -29.99 -18.15 -5.09
C ASN A 906 -29.08 -19.23 -5.66
N TYR A 907 -27.89 -19.36 -5.08
CA TYR A 907 -26.89 -20.33 -5.47
C TYR A 907 -26.31 -21.02 -4.23
N LYS A 908 -25.60 -22.12 -4.44
CA LYS A 908 -24.83 -22.81 -3.40
C LYS A 908 -23.42 -23.08 -3.89
N VAL A 909 -22.46 -23.15 -2.96
CA VAL A 909 -21.08 -23.56 -3.26
C VAL A 909 -20.61 -24.65 -2.28
N SER A 910 -20.08 -25.74 -2.81
CA SER A 910 -19.37 -26.76 -2.02
C SER A 910 -17.87 -26.75 -2.34
N LEU A 911 -17.07 -27.31 -1.44
CA LEU A 911 -15.62 -27.45 -1.59
C LEU A 911 -15.21 -28.91 -1.49
N SER A 912 -14.48 -29.40 -2.49
CA SER A 912 -13.84 -30.72 -2.48
C SER A 912 -12.34 -30.59 -2.67
N LYS A 913 -11.57 -31.53 -2.12
CA LYS A 913 -10.17 -31.74 -2.51
C LYS A 913 -10.05 -32.81 -3.58
N PHE A 914 -9.07 -32.65 -4.46
CA PHE A 914 -8.58 -33.67 -5.36
C PHE A 914 -7.20 -34.13 -4.90
N GLU A 915 -7.06 -35.42 -4.62
CA GLU A 915 -5.80 -36.06 -4.22
C GLU A 915 -5.79 -37.47 -4.81
N ASP A 916 -4.72 -37.85 -5.52
CA ASP A 916 -4.53 -39.19 -6.10
C ASP A 916 -5.71 -39.69 -6.95
N GLY A 917 -6.30 -38.81 -7.77
CA GLY A 917 -7.41 -39.16 -8.65
C GLY A 917 -8.79 -39.13 -7.99
N VAL A 918 -8.88 -38.89 -6.67
CA VAL A 918 -10.12 -38.95 -5.90
C VAL A 918 -10.57 -37.56 -5.46
N TYR A 919 -11.85 -37.25 -5.68
CA TYR A 919 -12.50 -36.09 -5.08
C TYR A 919 -13.12 -36.45 -3.73
N THR A 920 -12.75 -35.73 -2.68
CA THR A 920 -13.35 -35.85 -1.34
C THR A 920 -13.97 -34.52 -0.95
N GLU A 921 -15.25 -34.53 -0.54
CA GLU A 921 -15.91 -33.32 -0.04
C GLU A 921 -15.28 -32.87 1.28
N LEU A 922 -14.93 -31.59 1.37
CA LEU A 922 -14.41 -30.95 2.57
C LEU A 922 -15.46 -30.05 3.24
N VAL A 923 -16.29 -29.39 2.44
CA VAL A 923 -17.35 -28.49 2.92
C VAL A 923 -18.60 -28.71 2.09
N ALA A 924 -19.69 -29.08 2.77
CA ALA A 924 -21.02 -29.23 2.19
C ALA A 924 -21.54 -27.91 1.58
N PRO A 925 -22.50 -27.96 0.64
CA PRO A 925 -23.02 -26.77 -0.04
C PRO A 925 -23.46 -25.63 0.90
N GLN A 926 -22.86 -24.45 0.74
CA GLN A 926 -23.19 -23.22 1.46
C GLN A 926 -24.01 -22.26 0.56
N PRO A 927 -25.15 -21.73 1.03
CA PRO A 927 -25.99 -20.85 0.23
C PRO A 927 -25.42 -19.43 0.11
N PHE A 928 -25.70 -18.77 -1.02
CA PHE A 928 -25.43 -17.34 -1.23
C PHE A 928 -26.37 -16.76 -2.29
N LYS A 929 -26.44 -15.43 -2.38
CA LYS A 929 -27.34 -14.72 -3.30
C LYS A 929 -26.58 -13.84 -4.28
N CYS A 930 -27.00 -13.86 -5.54
CA CYS A 930 -26.53 -12.96 -6.58
C CYS A 930 -27.64 -11.97 -6.96
N MET A 931 -27.35 -10.68 -6.97
CA MET A 931 -28.31 -9.60 -7.21
C MET A 931 -27.88 -8.74 -8.39
N ALA A 932 -28.80 -8.40 -9.28
CA ALA A 932 -28.48 -7.47 -10.36
C ALA A 932 -28.27 -6.05 -9.81
N LEU A 933 -27.19 -5.39 -10.23
CA LEU A 933 -26.95 -3.98 -9.91
C LEU A 933 -27.88 -3.02 -10.68
N ASN A 934 -28.48 -3.51 -11.77
CA ASN A 934 -29.44 -2.78 -12.63
C ASN A 934 -28.90 -1.45 -13.17
N THR A 935 -27.65 -1.43 -13.63
CA THR A 935 -27.01 -0.22 -14.20
C THR A 935 -27.39 0.07 -15.65
N ALA A 936 -28.00 -0.88 -16.36
CA ALA A 936 -28.41 -0.72 -17.74
C ALA A 936 -29.73 0.07 -17.85
N SER A 937 -29.80 1.04 -18.75
CA SER A 937 -31.04 1.79 -19.03
C SER A 937 -32.09 0.97 -19.78
N LEU A 938 -31.67 -0.08 -20.50
CA LEU A 938 -32.53 -0.99 -21.26
C LEU A 938 -32.24 -2.46 -20.89
N PRO A 939 -32.48 -2.88 -19.63
CA PRO A 939 -32.25 -4.25 -19.21
C PRO A 939 -33.32 -5.19 -19.81
N ALA A 940 -33.01 -6.49 -19.88
CA ALA A 940 -34.02 -7.49 -20.21
C ALA A 940 -35.13 -7.50 -19.14
N THR A 941 -36.37 -7.27 -19.56
CA THR A 941 -37.55 -7.37 -18.69
C THR A 941 -37.90 -8.82 -18.37
N ASP A 942 -37.82 -9.70 -19.37
CA ASP A 942 -37.93 -11.15 -19.21
C ASP A 942 -36.53 -11.80 -19.15
N LYS A 943 -36.03 -11.93 -17.93
CA LYS A 943 -34.73 -12.57 -17.65
C LYS A 943 -34.73 -14.06 -17.99
N LYS A 944 -35.88 -14.73 -17.89
CA LYS A 944 -35.98 -16.17 -18.17
C LYS A 944 -35.85 -16.43 -19.67
N ALA A 945 -36.51 -15.61 -20.49
CA ALA A 945 -36.35 -15.66 -21.94
C ALA A 945 -34.90 -15.37 -22.38
N LEU A 946 -34.21 -14.42 -21.74
CA LEU A 946 -32.79 -14.15 -22.01
C LEU A 946 -31.90 -15.37 -21.69
N ASP A 947 -32.10 -16.01 -20.54
CA ASP A 947 -31.37 -17.24 -20.15
C ASP A 947 -31.65 -18.39 -21.11
N ASP A 948 -32.91 -18.64 -21.45
CA ASP A 948 -33.29 -19.73 -22.36
C ASP A 948 -32.73 -19.51 -23.78
N PHE A 949 -32.67 -18.26 -24.26
CA PHE A 949 -32.01 -17.93 -25.52
C PHE A 949 -30.49 -18.12 -25.42
N SER A 950 -29.86 -17.68 -24.33
CA SER A 950 -28.42 -17.83 -24.11
C SER A 950 -28.00 -19.30 -24.05
N LYS A 951 -28.81 -20.16 -23.41
CA LYS A 951 -28.63 -21.62 -23.39
C LYS A 951 -28.63 -22.23 -24.79
N LYS A 952 -29.59 -21.83 -25.63
CA LYS A 952 -29.68 -22.30 -27.02
C LYS A 952 -28.47 -21.89 -27.85
N VAL A 953 -28.01 -20.65 -27.69
CA VAL A 953 -26.80 -20.15 -28.38
C VAL A 953 -25.55 -20.88 -27.89
N ALA A 954 -25.42 -21.08 -26.58
CA ALA A 954 -24.31 -21.80 -25.97
C ALA A 954 -24.21 -23.26 -26.48
N GLU A 955 -25.34 -23.97 -26.56
CA GLU A 955 -25.38 -25.32 -27.11
C GLU A 955 -25.02 -25.35 -28.60
N LEU A 956 -25.53 -24.40 -29.39
CA LEU A 956 -25.15 -24.29 -30.80
C LEU A 956 -23.65 -24.03 -30.94
N ARG A 957 -23.08 -23.07 -30.19
CA ARG A 957 -21.63 -22.79 -30.17
C ARG A 957 -20.81 -24.03 -29.82
N ARG A 958 -21.24 -24.80 -28.81
CA ARG A 958 -20.55 -26.03 -28.40
C ARG A 958 -20.42 -27.02 -29.55
N VAL A 959 -21.52 -27.26 -30.26
CA VAL A 959 -21.52 -28.25 -31.35
C VAL A 959 -20.84 -27.69 -32.61
N THR A 960 -21.03 -26.41 -32.96
CA THR A 960 -20.39 -25.84 -34.16
C THR A 960 -18.88 -25.70 -33.99
N ALA A 961 -18.40 -25.30 -32.80
CA ALA A 961 -16.98 -25.18 -32.55
C ALA A 961 -16.30 -26.56 -32.52
N ALA A 962 -16.92 -27.56 -31.90
CA ALA A 962 -16.43 -28.94 -31.95
C ALA A 962 -16.37 -29.49 -33.38
N ALA A 963 -17.38 -29.19 -34.21
CA ALA A 963 -17.38 -29.59 -35.62
C ALA A 963 -16.26 -28.92 -36.43
N ASP A 964 -15.97 -27.65 -36.17
CA ASP A 964 -14.89 -26.94 -36.88
C ASP A 964 -13.49 -27.39 -36.43
N GLU A 965 -13.30 -27.68 -35.14
CA GLU A 965 -12.06 -28.27 -34.64
C GLU A 965 -11.84 -29.67 -35.24
N TYR A 966 -12.88 -30.52 -35.21
CA TYR A 966 -12.82 -31.85 -35.83
C TYR A 966 -12.55 -31.78 -37.34
N ARG A 967 -13.14 -30.82 -38.06
CA ARG A 967 -12.81 -30.55 -39.46
C ARG A 967 -11.33 -30.20 -39.61
N SER A 968 -10.77 -29.35 -38.74
CA SER A 968 -9.35 -28.98 -38.76
C SER A 968 -8.44 -30.18 -38.50
N GLU A 969 -8.82 -31.08 -37.58
CA GLU A 969 -8.13 -32.35 -37.36
C GLU A 969 -8.14 -33.22 -38.62
N LEU A 970 -9.27 -33.37 -39.30
CA LEU A 970 -9.37 -34.14 -40.56
C LEU A 970 -8.51 -33.54 -41.67
N VAL A 971 -8.51 -32.21 -41.82
CA VAL A 971 -7.62 -31.51 -42.78
C VAL A 971 -6.16 -31.78 -42.45
N ASN A 972 -5.77 -31.70 -41.16
CA ASN A 972 -4.41 -31.98 -40.74
C ASN A 972 -4.04 -33.43 -41.03
N LYS A 973 -4.92 -34.37 -40.68
CA LYS A 973 -4.76 -35.81 -40.92
C LYS A 973 -4.58 -36.14 -42.40
N LEU A 974 -5.33 -35.48 -43.30
CA LEU A 974 -5.17 -35.66 -44.75
C LEU A 974 -3.79 -35.26 -45.27
N LYS A 975 -3.10 -34.29 -44.66
CA LYS A 975 -1.72 -33.94 -45.05
C LYS A 975 -0.78 -35.14 -44.86
N TYR A 976 -0.91 -35.83 -43.73
CA TYR A 976 -0.13 -37.05 -43.45
C TYR A 976 -0.55 -38.20 -44.35
N ILE A 977 -1.86 -38.39 -44.57
CA ILE A 977 -2.37 -39.44 -45.47
C ILE A 977 -1.84 -39.23 -46.89
N LYS A 978 -1.85 -37.99 -47.39
CA LYS A 978 -1.32 -37.66 -48.73
C LYS A 978 0.16 -38.01 -48.86
N GLN A 979 0.97 -37.71 -47.83
CA GLN A 979 2.38 -38.09 -47.82
C GLN A 979 2.54 -39.62 -47.75
N ALA A 980 1.79 -40.30 -46.88
CA ALA A 980 1.82 -41.75 -46.75
C ALA A 980 1.41 -42.47 -48.05
N VAL A 981 0.46 -41.92 -48.82
CA VAL A 981 0.09 -42.45 -50.14
C VAL A 981 1.24 -42.35 -51.14
N ILE A 982 1.97 -41.22 -51.15
CA ILE A 982 3.14 -41.01 -52.02
C ILE A 982 4.26 -42.00 -51.67
N GLU A 983 4.48 -42.24 -50.38
CA GLU A 983 5.56 -43.09 -49.87
C GLU A 983 5.25 -44.59 -49.89
N THR A 984 4.02 -45.00 -50.23
CA THR A 984 3.60 -46.42 -50.23
C THR A 984 3.42 -46.96 -51.65
N PRO A 985 4.37 -47.77 -52.17
CA PRO A 985 4.35 -48.22 -53.57
C PRO A 985 3.12 -49.05 -53.99
N LYS A 986 2.41 -49.64 -53.03
CA LYS A 986 1.23 -50.51 -53.27
C LYS A 986 -0.07 -49.73 -53.51
N LEU A 987 -0.09 -48.42 -53.29
CA LEU A 987 -1.28 -47.59 -53.45
C LEU A 987 -1.35 -47.01 -54.86
N THR A 988 -2.53 -47.05 -55.48
CA THR A 988 -2.75 -46.56 -56.84
C THR A 988 -2.98 -45.04 -56.86
N THR A 989 -2.76 -44.43 -58.03
CA THR A 989 -3.03 -42.99 -58.25
C THR A 989 -4.49 -42.59 -58.07
N ASP A 990 -5.43 -43.55 -58.06
CA ASP A 990 -6.85 -43.30 -57.81
C ASP A 990 -7.14 -42.89 -56.36
N VAL A 991 -6.31 -43.33 -55.39
CA VAL A 991 -6.44 -42.93 -53.98
C VAL A 991 -6.23 -41.41 -53.82
N SER A 992 -5.33 -40.83 -54.63
CA SER A 992 -5.10 -39.38 -54.67
C SER A 992 -6.31 -38.60 -55.19
N LYS A 993 -7.14 -39.19 -56.07
CA LYS A 993 -8.40 -38.57 -56.53
C LYS A 993 -9.43 -38.51 -55.39
N THR A 994 -9.53 -39.59 -54.60
CA THR A 994 -10.39 -39.63 -53.42
C THR A 994 -9.96 -38.59 -52.38
N ILE A 995 -8.65 -38.46 -52.11
CA ILE A 995 -8.12 -37.41 -51.23
C ILE A 995 -8.51 -36.02 -51.71
N ALA A 996 -8.30 -35.72 -53.00
CA ALA A 996 -8.65 -34.42 -53.56
C ALA A 996 -10.17 -34.12 -53.50
N ALA A 997 -11.03 -35.14 -53.66
CA ALA A 997 -12.47 -35.01 -53.50
C ALA A 997 -12.86 -34.68 -52.05
N ILE A 998 -12.24 -35.36 -51.08
CA ILE A 998 -12.43 -35.09 -49.65
C ILE A 998 -11.95 -33.67 -49.30
N GLU A 999 -10.76 -33.26 -49.76
CA GLU A 999 -10.22 -31.91 -49.55
C GLU A 999 -11.20 -30.85 -50.07
N LYS A 1000 -11.79 -31.04 -51.25
CA LYS A 1000 -12.78 -30.11 -51.82
C LYS A 1000 -14.02 -29.99 -50.93
N ARG A 1001 -14.51 -31.09 -50.36
CA ARG A 1001 -15.66 -31.11 -49.45
C ARG A 1001 -15.34 -30.46 -48.11
N LEU A 1002 -14.17 -30.73 -47.52
CA LEU A 1002 -13.68 -30.04 -46.32
C LEU A 1002 -13.50 -28.53 -46.55
N ASN A 1003 -13.06 -28.13 -47.73
CA ASN A 1003 -12.97 -26.72 -48.11
C ASN A 1003 -14.38 -26.08 -48.23
N TRP A 1004 -15.36 -26.80 -48.77
CA TRP A 1004 -16.76 -26.35 -48.78
C TRP A 1004 -17.30 -26.21 -47.35
N ILE A 1005 -17.09 -27.20 -46.48
CA ILE A 1005 -17.47 -27.14 -45.06
C ILE A 1005 -16.82 -25.92 -44.40
N ASN A 1006 -15.52 -25.70 -44.60
CA ASN A 1006 -14.83 -24.54 -44.05
C ASN A 1006 -15.43 -23.22 -44.56
N LYS A 1007 -15.79 -23.13 -45.84
CA LYS A 1007 -16.43 -21.95 -46.41
C LYS A 1007 -17.79 -21.66 -45.77
N GLU A 1008 -18.63 -22.68 -45.56
CA GLU A 1008 -19.94 -22.50 -44.92
C GLU A 1008 -19.81 -22.17 -43.42
N MET A 1009 -18.84 -22.80 -42.72
CA MET A 1009 -18.59 -22.56 -41.29
C MET A 1009 -17.96 -21.19 -41.04
N ASN A 1010 -16.91 -20.84 -41.77
CA ASN A 1010 -15.99 -19.73 -41.47
C ASN A 1010 -16.04 -18.59 -42.50
N GLY A 1011 -16.83 -18.72 -43.57
CA GLY A 1011 -16.98 -17.71 -44.61
C GLY A 1011 -16.06 -17.93 -45.82
N ASP A 1012 -16.29 -17.15 -46.88
CA ASP A 1012 -15.53 -17.25 -48.13
C ASP A 1012 -14.22 -16.46 -48.07
N ALA A 1013 -13.15 -17.14 -47.66
CA ALA A 1013 -11.81 -16.56 -47.62
C ALA A 1013 -11.28 -16.11 -49.00
N THR A 1014 -11.81 -16.64 -50.11
CA THR A 1014 -11.41 -16.26 -51.47
C THR A 1014 -11.93 -14.87 -51.83
N LEU A 1015 -13.18 -14.58 -51.45
CA LEU A 1015 -13.79 -13.27 -51.62
C LEU A 1015 -13.22 -12.27 -50.61
N ALA A 1016 -13.15 -12.64 -49.33
CA ALA A 1016 -12.69 -11.76 -48.26
C ALA A 1016 -11.26 -11.23 -48.48
N LYS A 1017 -10.31 -12.09 -48.89
CA LYS A 1017 -8.92 -11.65 -49.17
C LYS A 1017 -8.76 -10.76 -50.40
N ARG A 1018 -9.84 -10.58 -51.17
CA ARG A 1018 -9.92 -9.71 -52.35
C ARG A 1018 -10.91 -8.57 -52.15
N GLU A 1019 -11.35 -8.35 -50.91
CA GLU A 1019 -12.24 -7.25 -50.53
C GLU A 1019 -13.58 -7.23 -51.28
N PHE A 1020 -14.06 -8.40 -51.73
CA PHE A 1020 -15.42 -8.56 -52.25
C PHE A 1020 -16.43 -8.77 -51.11
N GLU A 1021 -17.69 -8.42 -51.36
CA GLU A 1021 -18.79 -8.70 -50.45
C GLU A 1021 -18.90 -10.22 -50.22
N SER A 1022 -18.95 -10.62 -48.95
CA SER A 1022 -19.09 -12.01 -48.56
C SER A 1022 -20.16 -12.16 -47.47
N LEU A 1023 -20.91 -13.27 -47.54
CA LEU A 1023 -21.86 -13.61 -46.49
C LEU A 1023 -21.10 -14.11 -45.25
N PRO A 1024 -21.59 -13.81 -44.04
CA PRO A 1024 -21.00 -14.36 -42.83
C PRO A 1024 -21.26 -15.88 -42.78
N GLY A 1025 -20.21 -16.65 -42.49
CA GLY A 1025 -20.31 -18.08 -42.19
C GLY A 1025 -21.07 -18.34 -40.88
N ILE A 1026 -21.39 -19.61 -40.62
CA ILE A 1026 -22.13 -20.06 -39.43
C ILE A 1026 -21.43 -19.58 -38.13
N ASN A 1027 -20.13 -19.78 -38.01
CA ASN A 1027 -19.34 -19.34 -36.84
C ASN A 1027 -19.30 -17.81 -36.73
N GLY A 1028 -19.30 -17.08 -37.85
CA GLY A 1028 -19.38 -15.61 -37.84
C GLY A 1028 -20.71 -15.10 -37.28
N ARG A 1029 -21.83 -15.74 -37.64
CA ARG A 1029 -23.16 -15.40 -37.10
C ARG A 1029 -23.26 -15.70 -35.61
N ILE A 1030 -22.75 -16.85 -35.18
CA ILE A 1030 -22.72 -17.24 -33.76
C ILE A 1030 -21.82 -16.28 -32.98
N GLY A 1031 -20.62 -15.97 -33.49
CA GLY A 1031 -19.69 -15.00 -32.94
C GLY A 1031 -20.30 -13.60 -32.77
N TYR A 1032 -21.12 -13.15 -33.73
CA TYR A 1032 -21.86 -11.89 -33.61
C TYR A 1032 -22.85 -11.88 -32.43
N ILE A 1033 -23.62 -12.97 -32.26
CA ILE A 1033 -24.57 -13.08 -31.14
C ILE A 1033 -23.82 -13.07 -29.81
N ILE A 1034 -22.76 -13.87 -29.74
CA ILE A 1034 -21.83 -14.04 -28.63
C ILE A 1034 -21.23 -12.70 -28.17
N GLY A 1035 -20.59 -11.98 -29.10
CA GLY A 1035 -19.92 -10.72 -28.82
C GLY A 1035 -20.89 -9.62 -28.37
N ALA A 1036 -22.17 -9.74 -28.73
CA ALA A 1036 -23.20 -8.80 -28.33
C ALA A 1036 -23.90 -9.20 -27.02
N LEU A 1037 -24.14 -10.49 -26.76
CA LEU A 1037 -24.92 -10.96 -25.61
C LEU A 1037 -24.10 -11.22 -24.35
N TRP A 1038 -22.85 -11.68 -24.46
CA TRP A 1038 -22.05 -11.99 -23.27
C TRP A 1038 -21.52 -10.78 -22.52
N SER A 1039 -21.65 -9.59 -23.11
CA SER A 1039 -21.25 -8.30 -22.57
C SER A 1039 -22.43 -7.36 -22.32
N THR A 1040 -23.65 -7.88 -22.19
CA THR A 1040 -24.84 -7.05 -21.91
C THR A 1040 -25.82 -7.75 -20.98
N THR A 1041 -26.70 -6.97 -20.35
CA THR A 1041 -27.87 -7.46 -19.61
C THR A 1041 -29.18 -7.14 -20.33
N ALA A 1042 -29.11 -6.65 -21.58
CA ALA A 1042 -30.26 -6.37 -22.43
C ALA A 1042 -30.87 -7.66 -23.00
N ALA A 1043 -32.14 -7.58 -23.43
CA ALA A 1043 -32.79 -8.67 -24.15
C ALA A 1043 -32.16 -8.88 -25.55
N PRO A 1044 -32.21 -10.10 -26.10
CA PRO A 1044 -31.71 -10.33 -27.44
C PRO A 1044 -32.53 -9.54 -28.48
N SER A 1045 -31.84 -8.92 -29.43
CA SER A 1045 -32.48 -8.24 -30.55
C SER A 1045 -33.05 -9.23 -31.56
N THR A 1046 -34.03 -8.81 -32.36
CA THR A 1046 -34.56 -9.60 -33.47
C THR A 1046 -33.46 -10.06 -34.43
N THR A 1047 -32.43 -9.24 -34.64
CA THR A 1047 -31.26 -9.60 -35.47
C THR A 1047 -30.50 -10.79 -34.89
N GLN A 1048 -30.30 -10.85 -33.57
CA GLN A 1048 -29.62 -11.97 -32.92
C GLN A 1048 -30.46 -13.26 -33.00
N VAL A 1049 -31.78 -13.15 -32.77
CA VAL A 1049 -32.72 -14.28 -32.90
C VAL A 1049 -32.74 -14.83 -34.33
N ASN A 1050 -32.73 -13.95 -35.33
CA ASN A 1050 -32.67 -14.33 -36.74
C ASN A 1050 -31.33 -14.99 -37.09
N ASN A 1051 -30.20 -14.43 -36.63
CA ASN A 1051 -28.88 -15.03 -36.85
C ASN A 1051 -28.78 -16.43 -36.24
N TYR A 1052 -29.33 -16.63 -35.04
CA TYR A 1052 -29.41 -17.96 -34.42
C TYR A 1052 -30.19 -18.93 -35.31
N SER A 1053 -31.39 -18.52 -35.74
CA SER A 1053 -32.27 -19.35 -36.57
C SER A 1053 -31.63 -19.73 -37.91
N ILE A 1054 -30.94 -18.77 -38.55
CA ILE A 1054 -30.20 -18.99 -39.81
C ILE A 1054 -29.03 -19.95 -39.56
N ALA A 1055 -28.20 -19.70 -38.55
CA ALA A 1055 -27.05 -20.53 -38.23
C ALA A 1055 -27.45 -21.97 -37.89
N ALA A 1056 -28.48 -22.16 -37.06
CA ALA A 1056 -29.00 -23.48 -36.72
C ALA A 1056 -29.52 -24.23 -37.94
N LYS A 1057 -30.26 -23.54 -38.83
CA LYS A 1057 -30.77 -24.12 -40.09
C LYS A 1057 -29.64 -24.51 -41.04
N GLN A 1058 -28.63 -23.65 -41.21
CA GLN A 1058 -27.49 -23.88 -42.10
C GLN A 1058 -26.52 -24.94 -41.57
N PHE A 1059 -26.40 -25.08 -40.25
CA PHE A 1059 -25.45 -26.02 -39.65
C PHE A 1059 -25.83 -27.49 -39.87
N THR A 1060 -27.12 -27.83 -39.89
CA THR A 1060 -27.57 -29.23 -40.04
C THR A 1060 -27.00 -29.94 -41.28
N PRO A 1061 -27.13 -29.41 -42.52
CA PRO A 1061 -26.54 -30.05 -43.70
C PRO A 1061 -25.00 -30.08 -43.66
N VAL A 1062 -24.35 -29.04 -43.13
CA VAL A 1062 -22.89 -28.98 -42.99
C VAL A 1062 -22.37 -30.04 -42.02
N TYR A 1063 -23.06 -30.24 -40.90
CA TYR A 1063 -22.72 -31.26 -39.91
C TYR A 1063 -22.90 -32.69 -40.46
N ASN A 1064 -23.96 -32.94 -41.21
CA ASN A 1064 -24.17 -34.23 -41.87
C ASN A 1064 -23.09 -34.52 -42.92
N GLU A 1065 -22.69 -33.50 -43.68
CA GLU A 1065 -21.61 -33.63 -44.65
C GLU A 1065 -20.25 -33.88 -43.98
N LEU A 1066 -19.96 -33.21 -42.87
CA LEU A 1066 -18.76 -33.47 -42.07
C LEU A 1066 -18.71 -34.92 -41.57
N LYS A 1067 -19.84 -35.47 -41.11
CA LYS A 1067 -19.93 -36.88 -40.72
C LYS A 1067 -19.65 -37.83 -41.90
N ALA A 1068 -20.22 -37.55 -43.06
CA ALA A 1068 -19.99 -38.36 -44.25
C ALA A 1068 -18.50 -38.32 -44.67
N VAL A 1069 -17.89 -37.14 -44.65
CA VAL A 1069 -16.45 -36.97 -44.91
C VAL A 1069 -15.60 -37.72 -43.88
N ALA A 1070 -15.93 -37.65 -42.60
CA ALA A 1070 -15.20 -38.36 -41.56
C ALA A 1070 -15.18 -39.88 -41.78
N GLU A 1071 -16.32 -40.47 -42.19
CA GLU A 1071 -16.39 -41.89 -42.53
C GLU A 1071 -15.58 -42.24 -43.79
N GLU A 1072 -15.49 -41.34 -44.77
CA GLU A 1072 -14.62 -41.54 -45.93
C GLU A 1072 -13.14 -41.47 -45.59
N VAL A 1073 -12.73 -40.54 -44.70
CA VAL A 1073 -11.36 -40.50 -44.17
C VAL A 1073 -11.03 -41.79 -43.43
N LYS A 1074 -11.96 -42.33 -42.64
CA LYS A 1074 -11.77 -43.62 -41.95
C LYS A 1074 -11.56 -44.78 -42.93
N LYS A 1075 -12.36 -44.88 -44.00
CA LYS A 1075 -12.16 -45.88 -45.07
C LYS A 1075 -10.81 -45.73 -45.77
N LEU A 1076 -10.33 -44.50 -45.91
CA LEU A 1076 -9.02 -44.23 -46.48
C LEU A 1076 -7.90 -44.75 -45.55
N GLU A 1077 -8.04 -44.59 -44.24
CA GLU A 1077 -7.12 -45.18 -43.26
C GLU A 1077 -7.12 -46.70 -43.29
N ASP A 1078 -8.28 -47.35 -43.43
CA ASP A 1078 -8.36 -48.81 -43.59
C ASP A 1078 -7.62 -49.28 -44.85
N THR A 1079 -7.62 -48.45 -45.91
CA THR A 1079 -6.91 -48.72 -47.16
C THR A 1079 -5.39 -48.57 -46.99
N LEU A 1080 -4.96 -47.53 -46.25
CA LEU A 1080 -3.56 -47.34 -45.87
C LEU A 1080 -3.03 -48.52 -45.05
N GLU A 1081 -3.84 -49.02 -44.10
CA GLU A 1081 -3.48 -50.14 -43.24
C GLU A 1081 -3.32 -51.44 -44.03
N LYS A 1082 -4.29 -51.76 -44.90
CA LYS A 1082 -4.19 -52.91 -45.82
C LYS A 1082 -2.97 -52.87 -46.72
N SER A 1083 -2.40 -51.67 -46.95
CA SER A 1083 -1.26 -51.44 -47.83
C SER A 1083 0.07 -51.32 -47.10
N ASN A 1084 0.10 -51.49 -45.77
CA ASN A 1084 1.26 -51.30 -44.90
C ASN A 1084 1.90 -49.90 -45.01
N ALA A 1085 1.08 -48.85 -45.16
CA ALA A 1085 1.56 -47.48 -45.27
C ALA A 1085 2.16 -46.94 -43.94
N PRO A 1086 3.10 -45.97 -43.97
CA PRO A 1086 3.67 -45.33 -42.76
C PRO A 1086 2.61 -44.66 -41.87
N TYR A 1087 2.86 -44.60 -40.55
CA TYR A 1087 1.93 -44.05 -39.56
C TYR A 1087 1.35 -42.68 -39.96
N THR A 1088 0.06 -42.51 -39.70
CA THR A 1088 -0.68 -41.25 -39.83
C THR A 1088 -1.39 -40.96 -38.51
N PRO A 1089 -1.52 -39.68 -38.08
CA PRO A 1089 -2.16 -39.34 -36.81
C PRO A 1089 -3.53 -40.00 -36.62
N GLY A 1090 -3.71 -40.71 -35.51
CA GLY A 1090 -4.97 -41.39 -35.16
C GLY A 1090 -5.16 -42.80 -35.75
N ARG A 1091 -4.18 -43.33 -36.51
CA ARG A 1091 -4.16 -44.70 -37.01
C ARG A 1091 -3.16 -45.54 -36.21
N LEU A 1092 -3.56 -46.68 -35.66
CA LEU A 1092 -2.64 -47.61 -34.99
C LEU A 1092 -2.36 -48.81 -35.93
N PRO A 1093 -1.15 -48.95 -36.48
CA PRO A 1093 -0.82 -50.08 -37.35
C PRO A 1093 -0.91 -51.42 -36.60
N GLU A 1094 -1.41 -52.45 -37.28
CA GLU A 1094 -1.44 -53.80 -36.71
C GLU A 1094 -0.06 -54.43 -36.75
N TRP A 1095 0.48 -54.78 -35.57
CA TRP A 1095 1.66 -55.62 -35.48
C TRP A 1095 1.27 -57.08 -35.71
N LYS A 1096 1.66 -57.63 -36.87
CA LYS A 1096 1.32 -59.01 -37.26
C LYS A 1096 2.25 -60.09 -36.69
N GLY A 1097 3.23 -59.73 -35.85
CA GLY A 1097 4.03 -60.70 -35.08
C GLY A 1097 4.75 -61.77 -35.91
N ASN A 1098 5.36 -61.42 -37.04
CA ASN A 1098 6.24 -62.34 -37.77
C ASN A 1098 7.62 -62.44 -37.12
#